data_AF-A0A953BSJ9-F1
#
_entry.id   AF-A0A953BSJ9-F1
#
_cell.length_a   1.000
_cell.length_b   1.000
_cell.length_c   1.000
_cell.angle_alpha   90.00
_cell.angle_beta   90.00
_cell.angle_gamma   90.00
#
_symmetry.space_group_name_H-M   'P 1'
#
loop_
_entity.id
_entity.type
_entity.pdbx_description
1 polymer ?
#
loop_
_entity_poly.entity_id
_entity_poly.type
_entity_poly.pdbx_seq_one_letter_code
_entity_poly.pdbx_strand_id
1 'polypeptide(L)'
;MNNRLFSVPAVRLAALFTAVLGIVACTGRAFAQPVPTVHGWAASYAAAGARSPVIAHTQHAAFAVQAGETVHPSVAPEAFVATFDGLVTLSAPGRYRFGADCEGGVVRMRVFGPTVPQDVTLEVDGSRPASRVSGWVTLPAGTVNVQYRFTRSGNAKAKMRAIWEMEYGTAGGQDTGFRREPIPDRFVTPPPSSLAAVEQSRLELRGRVLLGELGCTSCHATDSAAVFARTAPDLAAIGSRANAFWLRKWIADPARIKAHSGMPAVLGNDPAAADRAAEDISHYLATLVDNSGPWKPEAPAFGDAVVQRGQELYHSVGCVTCHGAYNDSGKGYDAPHPHGMLAAKWRPSALAAFLQSPHDTRPGGRMPALNLNQQEADALSLYLLKTWGGADATATLTPDPARVAAGRAAFVASGCLNCHEVADAAAAAKSGAAKILSAPPLARVRAGRGCLDPRDARTPRYDLTAQDRAALAAAIGGAASWTSAHAPGDFALRAVDALSCRACHEYGANDGGAAEPIRPLFGQLVEADLGDEGRFPPRITGVGSKLTTDWLRRVLLDAGVARPYMSTRMPQFGQRVVGHLAEALACADGVFPDTDVPAPVPTDEMVLAGKKLAGETGLYCINCHTFNGQVTGTPGPDITNFASRIRYEWWADYIHDPDRFKPGTRMQKFYRNNKGTITSILEGDSRRQSDAMWAYFNLGLFMPAPEGLTVPGGYAVNVLDKPVVLRTFMRDGGSRAIAVGYPTGVHFAFDSVQVRLVDAWRGSFLDAAGAWANRGGSNVTGQGPVIWNAPRGPALLVGERPAAWPTRGGREAGHAFNGYRLDESGAPVFLYSIADSAGGEVRVEERFRAIGGGGGAMPTIVRTFAARGLARGTSLWLHAGAGSAPHGEPSGCTIVAAGGGVWRIEASGDAAAEFSVEITPGAK
;
A
#
# COMPACT_ATOMS: atom_id res chain seq x y z
N MET A 1 -34.24 -43.39 8.51
CA MET A 1 -34.52 -44.73 9.07
C MET A 1 -33.69 -45.78 8.32
N ASN A 2 -32.56 -46.21 8.88
CA ASN A 2 -32.15 -47.61 8.97
C ASN A 2 -30.77 -47.66 9.65
N ASN A 3 -30.83 -47.90 10.96
CA ASN A 3 -29.74 -48.30 11.83
C ASN A 3 -29.34 -49.75 11.56
N ARG A 4 -28.08 -50.09 11.82
CA ARG A 4 -27.70 -51.19 12.74
C ARG A 4 -26.17 -51.30 12.85
N LEU A 5 -25.66 -51.09 14.06
CA LEU A 5 -24.43 -51.71 14.57
C LEU A 5 -24.68 -52.10 16.03
N PHE A 6 -24.34 -53.36 16.36
CA PHE A 6 -24.38 -53.95 17.69
C PHE A 6 -22.96 -54.10 18.27
N SER A 7 -22.91 -53.93 19.59
CA SER A 7 -21.91 -54.14 20.65
C SER A 7 -21.11 -55.47 20.65
N VAL A 8 -19.77 -55.47 20.93
CA VAL A 8 -19.04 -55.83 22.21
C VAL A 8 -18.37 -57.24 22.15
N PRO A 9 -17.35 -57.71 22.96
CA PRO A 9 -16.25 -57.14 23.79
C PRO A 9 -14.83 -57.77 23.56
N ALA A 10 -13.88 -57.35 24.42
CA ALA A 10 -12.46 -57.70 24.59
C ALA A 10 -12.07 -59.13 25.04
N VAL A 11 -10.81 -59.52 24.78
CA VAL A 11 -10.04 -60.56 25.51
C VAL A 11 -8.57 -60.13 25.68
N ARG A 12 -8.04 -60.33 26.90
CA ARG A 12 -6.62 -60.17 27.32
C ARG A 12 -5.81 -61.42 26.93
N LEU A 13 -4.52 -61.27 26.63
CA LEU A 13 -3.49 -62.22 27.10
C LEU A 13 -2.11 -61.57 27.12
N ALA A 14 -1.32 -61.92 28.14
CA ALA A 14 0.01 -61.42 28.42
C ALA A 14 1.11 -62.44 28.01
N ALA A 15 2.32 -61.90 27.86
CA ALA A 15 3.59 -62.41 28.37
C ALA A 15 4.64 -62.94 27.36
N LEU A 16 5.87 -62.46 27.64
CA LEU A 16 7.20 -63.05 27.41
C LEU A 16 7.68 -63.26 25.96
N PHE A 17 8.74 -62.53 25.56
CA PHE A 17 9.92 -63.20 24.99
C PHE A 17 11.19 -62.34 25.11
N THR A 18 12.24 -63.03 25.54
CA THR A 18 13.61 -62.63 25.84
C THR A 18 14.42 -62.30 24.58
N ALA A 19 15.44 -61.47 24.75
CA ALA A 19 16.41 -61.05 23.74
C ALA A 19 17.22 -62.20 23.12
N VAL A 20 17.62 -62.08 21.84
CA VAL A 20 19.02 -61.98 21.35
C VAL A 20 19.09 -62.11 19.81
N LEU A 21 19.72 -61.10 19.20
CA LEU A 21 20.42 -61.00 17.92
C LEU A 21 19.83 -61.58 16.62
N GLY A 22 19.49 -60.67 15.70
CA GLY A 22 19.47 -60.90 14.26
C GLY A 22 19.55 -59.55 13.54
N ILE A 23 20.70 -59.24 12.96
CA ILE A 23 20.95 -58.04 12.15
C ILE A 23 19.98 -58.06 10.94
N VAL A 24 18.99 -57.17 10.94
CA VAL A 24 18.22 -56.82 9.76
C VAL A 24 18.28 -55.30 9.63
N ALA A 25 19.00 -54.85 8.60
CA ALA A 25 19.01 -53.47 8.16
C ALA A 25 17.59 -53.09 7.74
N CYS A 26 16.86 -52.41 8.61
CA CYS A 26 15.62 -51.74 8.25
C CYS A 26 15.97 -50.49 7.44
N THR A 27 15.82 -50.59 6.12
CA THR A 27 15.62 -49.44 5.23
C THR A 27 14.26 -48.82 5.56
N GLY A 28 14.20 -48.06 6.65
CA GLY A 28 13.10 -47.15 6.93
C GLY A 28 13.09 -46.07 5.85
N ARG A 29 12.23 -46.22 4.84
CA ARG A 29 11.79 -45.09 4.03
C ARG A 29 11.12 -44.10 4.98
N ALA A 30 11.89 -43.12 5.44
CA ALA A 30 11.32 -41.86 5.87
C ALA A 30 10.46 -41.37 4.71
N PHE A 31 9.15 -41.21 4.95
CA PHE A 31 8.31 -40.44 4.03
C PHE A 31 8.91 -39.05 3.99
N ALA A 32 9.74 -38.79 2.98
CA ALA A 32 10.24 -37.45 2.70
C ALA A 32 9.01 -36.58 2.48
N GLN A 33 8.85 -35.57 3.34
CA GLN A 33 7.91 -34.47 3.08
C GLN A 33 8.19 -33.98 1.66
N PRO A 34 7.18 -33.80 0.79
CA PRO A 34 7.42 -33.28 -0.55
C PRO A 34 8.15 -31.94 -0.42
N VAL A 35 9.33 -31.85 -1.03
CA VAL A 35 10.07 -30.60 -1.11
C VAL A 35 9.15 -29.58 -1.78
N PRO A 36 8.87 -28.41 -1.18
CA PRO A 36 7.99 -27.42 -1.78
C PRO A 36 8.49 -27.05 -3.18
N THR A 37 7.60 -27.07 -4.16
CA THR A 37 7.92 -26.63 -5.52
C THR A 37 8.37 -25.17 -5.49
N VAL A 38 9.56 -24.89 -6.02
CA VAL A 38 10.03 -23.51 -6.20
C VAL A 38 9.29 -22.89 -7.39
N HIS A 39 8.44 -21.90 -7.12
CA HIS A 39 7.78 -21.09 -8.15
C HIS A 39 8.62 -19.86 -8.53
N GLY A 40 8.34 -19.26 -9.68
CA GLY A 40 9.06 -18.09 -10.21
C GLY A 40 10.15 -18.45 -11.23
N TRP A 41 11.07 -17.53 -11.44
CA TRP A 41 12.05 -17.56 -12.53
C TRP A 41 13.48 -17.80 -12.03
N ALA A 42 14.27 -18.51 -12.83
CA ALA A 42 15.71 -18.51 -12.70
C ALA A 42 16.27 -17.26 -13.42
N ALA A 43 16.73 -16.28 -12.66
CA ALA A 43 17.37 -15.09 -13.19
C ALA A 43 18.89 -15.26 -13.25
N SER A 44 19.52 -14.66 -14.24
CA SER A 44 20.96 -14.70 -14.49
C SER A 44 21.42 -13.31 -14.91
N TYR A 45 22.30 -12.71 -14.11
CA TYR A 45 22.76 -11.34 -14.28
C TYR A 45 24.27 -11.31 -14.55
N ALA A 46 24.68 -10.62 -15.61
CA ALA A 46 26.10 -10.46 -15.96
C ALA A 46 26.41 -9.01 -16.29
N ALA A 47 27.52 -8.49 -15.79
CA ALA A 47 28.10 -7.28 -16.35
C ALA A 47 28.48 -7.53 -17.83
N ALA A 48 28.41 -6.50 -18.67
CA ALA A 48 28.77 -6.64 -20.07
C ALA A 48 30.21 -7.19 -20.22
N GLY A 49 30.36 -8.31 -20.93
CA GLY A 49 31.65 -8.98 -21.13
C GLY A 49 32.12 -9.91 -19.99
N ALA A 50 31.36 -10.05 -18.89
CA ALA A 50 31.69 -11.00 -17.83
C ALA A 50 31.53 -12.46 -18.30
N ARG A 51 32.47 -13.34 -17.86
CA ARG A 51 32.49 -14.76 -18.24
C ARG A 51 31.47 -15.62 -17.49
N SER A 52 31.07 -15.22 -16.30
CA SER A 52 30.17 -16.00 -15.44
C SER A 52 29.07 -15.10 -14.88
N PRO A 53 27.79 -15.40 -15.14
CA PRO A 53 26.69 -14.66 -14.56
C PRO A 53 26.47 -15.05 -13.09
N VAL A 54 25.83 -14.14 -12.36
CA VAL A 54 25.29 -14.40 -11.02
C VAL A 54 23.86 -14.90 -11.16
N ILE A 55 23.56 -16.03 -10.54
CA ILE A 55 22.22 -16.64 -10.58
C ILE A 55 21.40 -16.15 -9.38
N ALA A 56 20.13 -15.85 -9.61
CA ALA A 56 19.19 -15.41 -8.59
C ALA A 56 17.81 -16.03 -8.80
N HIS A 57 17.03 -16.11 -7.73
CA HIS A 57 15.60 -16.42 -7.77
C HIS A 57 14.78 -15.13 -7.82
N THR A 58 13.77 -15.07 -8.69
CA THR A 58 12.85 -13.92 -8.78
C THR A 58 11.41 -14.39 -8.96
N GLN A 59 10.43 -13.65 -8.42
CA GLN A 59 9.01 -14.00 -8.57
C GLN A 59 8.50 -13.71 -9.98
N HIS A 60 9.01 -12.64 -10.59
CA HIS A 60 8.65 -12.20 -11.94
C HIS A 60 9.89 -12.07 -12.81
N ALA A 61 9.75 -12.32 -14.12
CA ALA A 61 10.69 -11.84 -15.11
C ALA A 61 10.47 -10.33 -15.31
N ALA A 62 10.89 -9.55 -14.32
CA ALA A 62 10.72 -8.11 -14.28
C ALA A 62 11.79 -7.43 -13.44
N PHE A 63 12.08 -6.17 -13.78
CA PHE A 63 12.84 -5.23 -12.95
C PHE A 63 12.65 -3.80 -13.46
N ALA A 64 12.85 -2.82 -12.60
CA ALA A 64 13.10 -1.44 -12.96
C ALA A 64 14.30 -0.92 -12.14
N VAL A 65 15.18 -0.17 -12.80
CA VAL A 65 16.38 0.43 -12.22
C VAL A 65 16.53 1.85 -12.73
N GLN A 66 16.84 2.79 -11.83
CA GLN A 66 17.22 4.16 -12.15
C GLN A 66 18.67 4.22 -12.65
N ALA A 67 19.09 5.41 -13.07
CA ALA A 67 20.50 5.65 -13.37
C ALA A 67 21.37 5.43 -12.12
N GLY A 68 22.44 4.66 -12.25
CA GLY A 68 23.34 4.27 -11.15
C GLY A 68 22.89 3.04 -10.36
N GLU A 69 21.69 2.50 -10.64
CA GLU A 69 21.19 1.29 -10.00
C GLU A 69 21.51 0.02 -10.81
N THR A 70 21.50 -1.11 -10.12
CA THR A 70 21.80 -2.43 -10.68
C THR A 70 20.69 -3.43 -10.36
N VAL A 71 20.63 -4.53 -11.11
CA VAL A 71 19.66 -5.62 -10.90
C VAL A 71 20.07 -6.56 -9.76
N HIS A 72 21.36 -6.60 -9.43
CA HIS A 72 21.90 -7.44 -8.36
C HIS A 72 23.17 -6.81 -7.77
N PRO A 73 23.42 -6.89 -6.44
CA PRO A 73 24.58 -6.24 -5.83
C PRO A 73 25.95 -6.65 -6.40
N SER A 74 26.08 -7.89 -6.88
CA SER A 74 27.29 -8.40 -7.54
C SER A 74 27.49 -7.98 -9.00
N VAL A 75 26.61 -7.13 -9.54
CA VAL A 75 26.64 -6.69 -10.93
C VAL A 75 26.83 -5.18 -10.98
N ALA A 76 27.77 -4.74 -11.82
CA ALA A 76 28.08 -3.33 -11.98
C ALA A 76 26.85 -2.55 -12.53
N PRO A 77 26.62 -1.31 -12.09
CA PRO A 77 25.45 -0.52 -12.47
C PRO A 77 25.51 0.04 -13.89
N GLU A 78 26.57 -0.19 -14.66
CA GLU A 78 26.62 0.25 -16.06
C GLU A 78 25.92 -0.77 -16.97
N ALA A 79 26.62 -1.26 -17.99
CA ALA A 79 26.09 -2.20 -18.96
C ALA A 79 25.96 -3.60 -18.34
N PHE A 80 24.76 -4.17 -18.44
CA PHE A 80 24.47 -5.51 -17.96
C PHE A 80 23.57 -6.29 -18.91
N VAL A 81 23.58 -7.61 -18.76
CA VAL A 81 22.64 -8.56 -19.35
C VAL A 81 21.86 -9.21 -18.21
N ALA A 82 20.53 -9.22 -18.34
CA ALA A 82 19.63 -9.93 -17.43
C ALA A 82 18.86 -10.97 -18.23
N THR A 83 19.01 -12.25 -17.88
CA THR A 83 18.28 -13.36 -18.48
C THR A 83 17.33 -13.96 -17.46
N PHE A 84 16.10 -14.25 -17.85
CA PHE A 84 15.09 -14.93 -17.05
C PHE A 84 14.65 -16.19 -17.78
N ASP A 85 14.85 -17.34 -17.16
CA ASP A 85 14.46 -18.65 -17.68
C ASP A 85 13.36 -19.24 -16.80
N GLY A 86 12.29 -19.73 -17.44
CA GLY A 86 11.13 -20.29 -16.75
C GLY A 86 10.43 -21.38 -17.55
N LEU A 87 9.93 -22.40 -16.86
CA LEU A 87 8.93 -23.33 -17.36
C LEU A 87 7.55 -22.74 -17.08
N VAL A 88 6.87 -22.25 -18.11
CA VAL A 88 5.54 -21.65 -18.01
C VAL A 88 4.47 -22.72 -18.24
N THR A 89 3.55 -22.85 -17.29
CA THR A 89 2.42 -23.77 -17.33
C THR A 89 1.23 -23.12 -18.03
N LEU A 90 0.79 -23.73 -19.13
CA LEU A 90 -0.39 -23.38 -19.90
C LEU A 90 -1.55 -24.25 -19.44
N SER A 91 -2.53 -23.66 -18.76
CA SER A 91 -3.66 -24.41 -18.17
C SER A 91 -4.63 -24.97 -19.21
N ALA A 92 -4.63 -24.44 -20.43
CA ALA A 92 -5.52 -24.87 -21.51
C ALA A 92 -4.80 -24.81 -22.87
N PRO A 93 -5.17 -25.66 -23.84
CA PRO A 93 -4.72 -25.48 -25.22
C PRO A 93 -5.35 -24.20 -25.80
N GLY A 94 -4.64 -23.52 -26.69
CA GLY A 94 -5.18 -22.35 -27.38
C GLY A 94 -4.12 -21.52 -28.10
N ARG A 95 -4.51 -20.33 -28.55
CA ARG A 95 -3.61 -19.38 -29.22
C ARG A 95 -3.08 -18.38 -28.21
N TYR A 96 -1.76 -18.30 -28.10
CA TYR A 96 -1.05 -17.46 -27.14
C TYR A 96 -0.19 -16.41 -27.84
N ARG A 97 0.08 -15.30 -27.15
CA ARG A 97 1.19 -14.39 -27.47
C ARG A 97 2.01 -14.14 -26.22
N PHE A 98 3.31 -13.99 -26.41
CA PHE A 98 4.27 -13.65 -25.36
C PHE A 98 4.95 -12.33 -25.75
N GLY A 99 5.33 -11.53 -24.76
CA GLY A 99 5.83 -10.20 -25.00
C GLY A 99 6.59 -9.61 -23.83
N ALA A 100 7.05 -8.38 -24.02
CA ALA A 100 7.70 -7.62 -22.96
C ALA A 100 7.36 -6.13 -23.06
N ASP A 101 7.23 -5.51 -21.89
CA ASP A 101 7.43 -4.09 -21.73
C ASP A 101 8.94 -3.84 -21.55
N CYS A 102 9.48 -2.84 -22.23
CA CYS A 102 10.91 -2.56 -22.29
C CYS A 102 11.17 -1.06 -22.36
N GLU A 103 12.14 -0.58 -21.58
CA GLU A 103 12.70 0.77 -21.66
C GLU A 103 14.18 0.73 -21.27
N GLY A 104 15.03 1.51 -21.94
CA GLY A 104 16.45 1.64 -21.61
C GLY A 104 17.34 0.45 -22.03
N GLY A 105 16.88 -0.40 -22.95
CA GLY A 105 17.65 -1.54 -23.46
C GLY A 105 16.91 -2.34 -24.53
N VAL A 106 17.37 -3.56 -24.81
CA VAL A 106 16.76 -4.47 -25.79
C VAL A 106 16.41 -5.79 -25.14
N VAL A 107 15.17 -6.25 -25.30
CA VAL A 107 14.72 -7.59 -24.87
C VAL A 107 14.69 -8.53 -26.08
N ARG A 108 15.27 -9.72 -25.93
CA ARG A 108 15.02 -10.87 -26.80
C ARG A 108 14.27 -11.94 -26.03
N MET A 109 13.08 -12.27 -26.50
CA MET A 109 12.23 -13.31 -25.95
C MET A 109 12.27 -14.55 -26.85
N ARG A 110 12.27 -15.74 -26.25
CA ARG A 110 12.11 -17.02 -26.93
C ARG A 110 11.14 -17.93 -26.16
N VAL A 111 10.19 -18.54 -26.86
CA VAL A 111 9.36 -19.65 -26.35
C VAL A 111 9.70 -20.90 -27.14
N PHE A 112 10.05 -21.98 -26.45
CA PHE A 112 10.59 -23.19 -27.07
C PHE A 112 10.32 -24.45 -26.23
N GLY A 113 10.51 -25.62 -26.82
CA GLY A 113 10.38 -26.90 -26.13
C GLY A 113 9.74 -27.98 -27.00
N PRO A 114 9.62 -29.22 -26.49
CA PRO A 114 9.14 -30.36 -27.27
C PRO A 114 7.70 -30.20 -27.78
N THR A 115 6.89 -29.41 -27.09
CA THR A 115 5.48 -29.14 -27.38
C THR A 115 5.27 -27.89 -28.24
N VAL A 116 6.36 -27.16 -28.57
CA VAL A 116 6.33 -25.93 -29.35
C VAL A 116 6.70 -26.27 -30.80
N PRO A 117 5.79 -26.12 -31.78
CA PRO A 117 6.04 -26.56 -33.16
C PRO A 117 7.25 -25.87 -33.81
N GLN A 118 7.44 -24.58 -33.50
CA GLN A 118 8.57 -23.77 -33.90
C GLN A 118 8.83 -22.72 -32.83
N ASP A 119 10.10 -22.49 -32.52
CA ASP A 119 10.50 -21.44 -31.58
C ASP A 119 9.86 -20.09 -31.93
N VAL A 120 9.15 -19.52 -30.95
CA VAL A 120 8.58 -18.19 -31.08
C VAL A 120 9.59 -17.19 -30.54
N THR A 121 9.98 -16.23 -31.36
CA THR A 121 10.95 -15.20 -30.97
C THR A 121 10.35 -13.80 -31.13
N LEU A 122 10.82 -12.87 -30.30
CA LEU A 122 10.46 -11.46 -30.35
C LEU A 122 11.65 -10.63 -29.88
N GLU A 123 12.00 -9.58 -30.61
CA GLU A 123 12.92 -8.53 -30.16
C GLU A 123 12.14 -7.24 -29.88
N VAL A 124 12.42 -6.60 -28.75
CA VAL A 124 11.81 -5.33 -28.35
C VAL A 124 12.91 -4.32 -28.08
N ASP A 125 13.05 -3.34 -28.98
CA ASP A 125 13.91 -2.18 -28.77
C ASP A 125 13.21 -1.18 -27.83
N GLY A 126 13.78 -1.02 -26.64
CA GLY A 126 13.34 -0.10 -25.59
C GLY A 126 14.12 1.21 -25.56
N SER A 127 14.80 1.61 -26.64
CA SER A 127 15.42 2.94 -26.76
C SER A 127 14.42 4.08 -26.46
N ARG A 128 13.13 3.81 -26.63
CA ARG A 128 11.99 4.52 -26.04
C ARG A 128 11.08 3.51 -25.35
N PRO A 129 10.21 3.92 -24.40
CA PRO A 129 9.25 3.01 -23.79
C PRO A 129 8.46 2.23 -24.85
N ALA A 130 8.53 0.90 -24.80
CA ALA A 130 7.92 0.01 -25.78
C ALA A 130 7.24 -1.18 -25.10
N SER A 131 6.04 -1.53 -25.58
CA SER A 131 5.33 -2.76 -25.22
C SER A 131 5.00 -3.51 -26.50
N ARG A 132 5.47 -4.76 -26.64
CA ARG A 132 5.32 -5.58 -27.84
C ARG A 132 5.04 -7.04 -27.47
N VAL A 133 4.32 -7.73 -28.35
CA VAL A 133 3.98 -9.16 -28.24
C VAL A 133 4.28 -9.86 -29.57
N SER A 134 4.51 -11.17 -29.52
CA SER A 134 4.71 -12.02 -30.68
C SER A 134 3.46 -12.11 -31.56
N GLY A 135 3.60 -12.75 -32.73
CA GLY A 135 2.44 -13.30 -33.44
C GLY A 135 1.73 -14.37 -32.59
N TRP A 136 0.46 -14.62 -32.89
CA TRP A 136 -0.31 -15.69 -32.25
C TRP A 136 0.30 -17.07 -32.58
N VAL A 137 0.53 -17.88 -31.56
CA VAL A 137 1.01 -19.27 -31.68
C VAL A 137 0.01 -20.24 -31.04
N THR A 138 -0.32 -21.33 -31.72
CA THR A 138 -1.15 -22.39 -31.14
C THR A 138 -0.29 -23.32 -30.28
N LEU A 139 -0.63 -23.44 -29.00
CA LEU A 139 0.11 -24.27 -28.04
C LEU A 139 -0.86 -25.23 -27.32
N PRO A 140 -0.42 -26.47 -27.01
CA PRO A 140 -1.20 -27.38 -26.18
C PRO A 140 -1.19 -26.95 -24.71
N ALA A 141 -2.08 -27.50 -23.89
CA ALA A 141 -1.92 -27.44 -22.44
C ALA A 141 -0.65 -28.21 -22.02
N GLY A 142 -0.02 -27.78 -20.93
CA GLY A 142 1.23 -28.35 -20.45
C GLY A 142 2.25 -27.28 -20.11
N THR A 143 3.54 -27.57 -20.30
CA THR A 143 4.63 -26.63 -20.01
C THR A 143 5.39 -26.25 -21.28
N VAL A 144 5.85 -25.00 -21.34
CA VAL A 144 6.75 -24.48 -22.38
C VAL A 144 7.93 -23.77 -21.73
N ASN A 145 9.11 -23.80 -22.35
CA ASN A 145 10.23 -22.99 -21.88
C ASN A 145 10.04 -21.58 -22.42
N VAL A 146 10.19 -20.59 -21.54
CA VAL A 146 10.19 -19.18 -21.90
C VAL A 146 11.47 -18.55 -21.38
N GLN A 147 12.19 -17.87 -22.26
CA GLN A 147 13.40 -17.13 -21.93
C GLN A 147 13.23 -15.66 -22.33
N TYR A 148 13.60 -14.75 -21.44
CA TYR A 148 13.76 -13.33 -21.72
C TYR A 148 15.20 -12.93 -21.48
N ARG A 149 15.88 -12.37 -22.47
CA ARG A 149 17.23 -11.82 -22.35
C ARG A 149 17.21 -10.32 -22.64
N PHE A 150 17.37 -9.52 -21.59
CA PHE A 150 17.50 -8.08 -21.66
C PHE A 150 18.97 -7.67 -21.72
N THR A 151 19.30 -6.69 -22.56
CA THR A 151 20.64 -6.08 -22.64
C THR A 151 20.52 -4.56 -22.52
N ARG A 152 21.23 -3.97 -21.57
CA ARG A 152 21.39 -2.51 -21.44
C ARG A 152 22.83 -2.10 -21.76
N SER A 153 22.97 -1.01 -22.48
CA SER A 153 24.22 -0.27 -22.64
C SER A 153 24.23 0.97 -21.74
N GLY A 154 25.39 1.29 -21.16
CA GLY A 154 25.55 2.46 -20.30
C GLY A 154 24.78 2.35 -18.98
N ASN A 155 24.45 3.51 -18.39
CA ASN A 155 23.95 3.64 -17.01
C ASN A 155 22.63 4.43 -16.93
N ALA A 156 21.84 4.43 -18.02
CA ALA A 156 20.53 5.07 -18.00
C ALA A 156 19.52 4.20 -17.24
N LYS A 157 18.40 4.82 -16.83
CA LYS A 157 17.26 4.09 -16.29
C LYS A 157 16.80 3.01 -17.28
N ALA A 158 16.40 1.87 -16.77
CA ALA A 158 15.93 0.75 -17.57
C ALA A 158 14.86 -0.05 -16.85
N LYS A 159 13.94 -0.64 -17.60
CA LYS A 159 12.98 -1.61 -17.07
C LYS A 159 12.65 -2.70 -18.07
N MET A 160 12.22 -3.82 -17.54
CA MET A 160 11.67 -4.93 -18.29
C MET A 160 10.54 -5.59 -17.48
N ARG A 161 9.47 -6.03 -18.17
CA ARG A 161 8.42 -6.85 -17.58
C ARG A 161 7.88 -7.83 -18.62
N ALA A 162 7.92 -9.12 -18.32
CA ALA A 162 7.33 -10.16 -19.16
C ALA A 162 5.80 -10.10 -19.14
N ILE A 163 5.18 -10.18 -20.31
CA ILE A 163 3.72 -10.16 -20.50
C ILE A 163 3.27 -11.30 -21.42
N TRP A 164 2.03 -11.72 -21.27
CA TRP A 164 1.42 -12.75 -22.12
C TRP A 164 -0.08 -12.54 -22.28
N GLU A 165 -0.65 -13.15 -23.30
CA GLU A 165 -2.09 -13.18 -23.54
C GLU A 165 -2.51 -14.48 -24.23
N MET A 166 -3.77 -14.84 -24.06
CA MET A 166 -4.41 -15.96 -24.74
C MET A 166 -5.66 -15.46 -25.44
N GLU A 167 -5.82 -15.85 -26.70
CA GLU A 167 -6.98 -15.48 -27.49
C GLU A 167 -8.26 -15.98 -26.82
N TYR A 168 -9.26 -15.12 -26.78
CA TYR A 168 -10.57 -15.47 -26.25
C TYR A 168 -11.24 -16.54 -27.09
N GLY A 169 -11.85 -17.52 -26.43
CA GLY A 169 -12.53 -18.63 -27.09
C GLY A 169 -13.36 -19.45 -26.11
N THR A 170 -13.77 -20.63 -26.57
CA THR A 170 -14.52 -21.59 -25.75
C THR A 170 -13.89 -22.97 -25.92
N ALA A 171 -13.57 -23.65 -24.81
CA ALA A 171 -13.08 -25.02 -24.83
C ALA A 171 -13.86 -25.86 -23.80
N GLY A 172 -14.42 -26.99 -24.22
CA GLY A 172 -15.21 -27.86 -23.33
C GLY A 172 -16.43 -27.18 -22.70
N GLY A 173 -17.01 -26.16 -23.37
CA GLY A 173 -18.13 -25.38 -22.86
C GLY A 173 -17.77 -24.33 -21.81
N GLN A 174 -16.48 -24.11 -21.53
CA GLN A 174 -15.97 -23.06 -20.63
C GLN A 174 -15.31 -21.96 -21.46
N ASP A 175 -15.49 -20.70 -21.04
CA ASP A 175 -14.81 -19.56 -21.64
C ASP A 175 -13.30 -19.67 -21.35
N THR A 176 -12.49 -19.55 -22.40
CA THR A 176 -11.03 -19.54 -22.32
C THR A 176 -10.47 -18.23 -22.84
N GLY A 177 -9.17 -18.00 -22.60
CA GLY A 177 -8.49 -16.78 -23.01
C GLY A 177 -8.46 -15.70 -21.94
N PHE A 178 -7.55 -14.75 -22.14
CA PHE A 178 -7.29 -13.66 -21.22
C PHE A 178 -6.52 -12.55 -21.92
N ARG A 179 -6.74 -11.32 -21.50
CA ARG A 179 -6.00 -10.17 -22.04
C ARG A 179 -4.54 -10.20 -21.64
N ARG A 180 -3.75 -9.36 -22.31
CA ARG A 180 -2.39 -9.03 -21.92
C ARG A 180 -2.31 -8.71 -20.42
N GLU A 181 -1.44 -9.44 -19.73
CA GLU A 181 -1.09 -9.23 -18.32
C GLU A 181 0.37 -9.66 -18.10
N PRO A 182 1.00 -9.29 -16.97
CA PRO A 182 2.25 -9.90 -16.53
C PRO A 182 2.08 -11.41 -16.31
N ILE A 183 3.11 -12.21 -16.62
CA ILE A 183 3.05 -13.66 -16.38
C ILE A 183 3.04 -13.93 -14.86
N PRO A 184 1.97 -14.48 -14.28
CA PRO A 184 1.91 -14.71 -12.83
C PRO A 184 2.90 -15.78 -12.38
N ASP A 185 3.58 -15.53 -11.26
CA ASP A 185 4.56 -16.40 -10.63
C ASP A 185 4.09 -17.85 -10.42
N ARG A 186 2.81 -18.04 -10.09
CA ARG A 186 2.18 -19.37 -9.89
C ARG A 186 2.17 -20.27 -11.13
N PHE A 187 2.31 -19.69 -12.33
CA PHE A 187 2.41 -20.45 -13.56
C PHE A 187 3.84 -20.76 -13.97
N VAL A 188 4.85 -20.30 -13.21
CA VAL A 188 6.25 -20.44 -13.60
C VAL A 188 7.02 -21.21 -12.55
N THR A 189 7.89 -22.11 -13.00
CA THR A 189 8.92 -22.73 -12.17
C THR A 189 10.29 -22.61 -12.83
N PRO A 190 11.40 -22.60 -12.07
CA PRO A 190 12.74 -22.68 -12.63
C PRO A 190 12.92 -23.98 -13.43
N PRO A 191 13.61 -23.95 -14.58
CA PRO A 191 13.98 -25.16 -15.29
C PRO A 191 14.80 -26.11 -14.39
N PRO A 192 14.62 -27.45 -14.49
CA PRO A 192 15.34 -28.42 -13.65
C PRO A 192 16.85 -28.26 -13.67
N SER A 193 17.43 -27.85 -14.80
CA SER A 193 18.87 -27.58 -14.95
C SER A 193 19.39 -26.41 -14.11
N SER A 194 18.50 -25.50 -13.68
CA SER A 194 18.83 -24.31 -12.91
C SER A 194 18.51 -24.43 -11.41
N LEU A 195 17.74 -25.45 -11.02
CA LEU A 195 17.15 -25.55 -9.67
C LEU A 195 18.20 -25.49 -8.56
N ALA A 196 19.30 -26.26 -8.68
CA ALA A 196 20.36 -26.26 -7.68
C ALA A 196 21.04 -24.88 -7.52
N ALA A 197 21.23 -24.15 -8.63
CA ALA A 197 21.79 -22.80 -8.58
C ALA A 197 20.79 -21.78 -7.99
N VAL A 198 19.50 -21.93 -8.30
CA VAL A 198 18.43 -21.15 -7.71
C VAL A 198 18.35 -21.37 -6.19
N GLU A 199 18.41 -22.61 -5.72
CA GLU A 199 18.43 -22.94 -4.29
C GLU A 199 19.66 -22.35 -3.59
N GLN A 200 20.84 -22.45 -4.21
CA GLN A 200 22.06 -21.83 -3.70
C GLN A 200 21.94 -20.30 -3.61
N SER A 201 21.30 -19.65 -4.59
CA SER A 201 21.06 -18.20 -4.56
C SER A 201 20.10 -17.78 -3.45
N ARG A 202 19.06 -18.60 -3.17
CA ARG A 202 18.13 -18.38 -2.04
C ARG A 202 18.86 -18.53 -0.70
N LEU A 203 19.80 -19.47 -0.61
CA LEU A 203 20.65 -19.65 0.56
C LEU A 203 21.58 -18.44 0.78
N GLU A 204 22.17 -17.90 -0.28
CA GLU A 204 22.97 -16.67 -0.24
C GLU A 204 22.14 -15.45 0.21
N LEU A 205 20.93 -15.28 -0.35
CA LEU A 205 19.99 -14.21 0.03
C LEU A 205 19.67 -14.27 1.54
N ARG A 206 19.34 -15.46 2.06
CA ARG A 206 19.14 -15.68 3.51
C ARG A 206 20.40 -15.31 4.30
N GLY A 207 21.58 -15.64 3.80
CA GLY A 207 22.85 -15.26 4.40
C GLY A 207 23.03 -13.75 4.49
N ARG A 208 22.70 -13.01 3.43
CA ARG A 208 22.75 -11.54 3.41
C ARG A 208 21.75 -10.90 4.37
N VAL A 209 20.57 -11.50 4.55
CA VAL A 209 19.61 -11.11 5.59
C VAL A 209 20.21 -11.34 6.98
N LEU A 210 20.79 -12.52 7.25
CA LEU A 210 21.42 -12.83 8.53
C LEU A 210 22.60 -11.93 8.87
N LEU A 211 23.44 -11.54 7.90
CA LEU A 211 24.53 -10.59 8.11
C LEU A 211 24.03 -9.25 8.69
N GLY A 212 22.85 -8.80 8.25
CA GLY A 212 22.19 -7.60 8.74
C GLY A 212 21.48 -7.82 10.08
N GLU A 213 20.73 -8.90 10.21
CA GLU A 213 19.97 -9.24 11.42
C GLU A 213 20.87 -9.57 12.62
N LEU A 214 22.07 -10.10 12.40
CA LEU A 214 23.05 -10.38 13.46
C LEU A 214 24.03 -9.22 13.70
N GLY A 215 23.92 -8.12 12.95
CA GLY A 215 24.80 -6.96 13.10
C GLY A 215 26.27 -7.24 12.73
N CYS A 216 26.53 -8.19 11.82
CA CYS A 216 27.91 -8.56 11.46
C CYS A 216 28.70 -7.36 10.91
N THR A 217 28.01 -6.43 10.22
CA THR A 217 28.60 -5.23 9.62
C THR A 217 29.05 -4.18 10.63
N SER A 218 28.66 -4.30 11.91
CA SER A 218 29.15 -3.46 13.02
C SER A 218 30.63 -3.66 13.33
N CYS A 219 31.19 -4.82 12.96
CA CYS A 219 32.62 -5.12 13.09
C CYS A 219 33.27 -5.35 11.72
N HIS A 220 32.54 -5.96 10.79
CA HIS A 220 32.99 -6.26 9.43
C HIS A 220 32.51 -5.20 8.46
N ALA A 221 33.26 -4.10 8.37
CA ALA A 221 32.89 -2.97 7.52
C ALA A 221 32.63 -3.39 6.07
N THR A 222 31.60 -2.77 5.47
CA THR A 222 31.22 -2.86 4.06
C THR A 222 30.54 -1.56 3.65
N ASP A 223 30.79 -1.14 2.42
CA ASP A 223 30.15 -0.02 1.72
C ASP A 223 29.02 -0.50 0.79
N SER A 224 28.75 -1.81 0.76
CA SER A 224 27.77 -2.41 -0.13
C SER A 224 26.34 -2.32 0.40
N ALA A 225 25.41 -1.98 -0.49
CA ALA A 225 23.97 -2.05 -0.23
C ALA A 225 23.41 -3.49 -0.19
N ALA A 226 24.25 -4.52 -0.38
CA ALA A 226 23.87 -5.93 -0.38
C ALA A 226 23.37 -6.43 0.99
N VAL A 227 23.72 -5.75 2.08
CA VAL A 227 23.34 -6.09 3.46
C VAL A 227 22.46 -4.99 4.03
N PHE A 228 21.31 -5.38 4.59
CA PHE A 228 20.41 -4.45 5.28
C PHE A 228 20.79 -4.38 6.76
N ALA A 229 21.60 -3.41 7.16
CA ALA A 229 22.09 -3.29 8.53
C ALA A 229 20.99 -2.84 9.51
N ARG A 230 20.82 -3.58 10.61
CA ARG A 230 19.87 -3.24 11.68
C ARG A 230 20.57 -2.47 12.79
N THR A 231 19.97 -1.36 13.21
CA THR A 231 20.43 -0.62 14.38
C THR A 231 20.13 -1.39 15.67
N ALA A 232 21.10 -1.44 16.58
CA ALA A 232 20.90 -2.06 17.90
C ALA A 232 19.93 -1.23 18.77
N PRO A 233 19.38 -1.80 19.86
CA PRO A 233 18.59 -1.04 20.83
C PRO A 233 19.36 0.14 21.42
N ASP A 234 18.65 1.26 21.62
CA ASP A 234 19.14 2.40 22.37
C ASP A 234 19.28 2.06 23.86
N LEU A 235 20.44 2.37 24.43
CA LEU A 235 20.76 2.14 25.83
C LEU A 235 20.82 3.42 26.67
N ALA A 236 20.61 4.62 26.09
CA ALA A 236 20.81 5.90 26.76
C ALA A 236 20.00 6.05 28.07
N ALA A 237 18.81 5.45 28.14
CA ALA A 237 17.96 5.44 29.34
C ALA A 237 17.55 4.02 29.76
N ILE A 238 18.41 3.02 29.53
CA ILE A 238 18.08 1.63 29.84
C ILE A 238 17.82 1.39 31.33
N GLY A 239 18.49 2.12 32.23
CA GLY A 239 18.33 2.04 33.68
C GLY A 239 16.96 2.50 34.18
N SER A 240 16.21 3.27 33.39
CA SER A 240 14.81 3.63 33.67
C SER A 240 13.80 2.57 33.18
N ARG A 241 14.21 1.75 32.20
CA ARG A 241 13.32 0.88 31.42
C ARG A 241 13.41 -0.60 31.77
N ALA A 242 14.58 -1.08 32.19
CA ALA A 242 14.84 -2.50 32.41
C ALA A 242 15.40 -2.76 33.82
N ASN A 243 14.98 -3.88 34.41
CA ASN A 243 15.50 -4.36 35.68
C ASN A 243 16.99 -4.75 35.58
N ALA A 244 17.83 -4.31 36.51
CA ALA A 244 19.27 -4.55 36.48
C ALA A 244 19.68 -6.03 36.68
N PHE A 245 18.92 -6.81 37.46
CA PHE A 245 19.16 -8.24 37.62
C PHE A 245 18.85 -9.01 36.33
N TRP A 246 17.81 -8.58 35.60
CA TRP A 246 17.57 -9.09 34.25
C TRP A 246 18.71 -8.70 33.30
N LEU A 247 19.20 -7.46 33.35
CA LEU A 247 20.33 -7.01 32.52
C LEU A 247 21.57 -7.86 32.75
N ARG A 248 21.95 -8.16 34.01
CA ARG A 248 23.08 -9.06 34.33
C ARG A 248 22.91 -10.42 33.65
N LYS A 249 21.74 -11.06 33.80
CA LYS A 249 21.46 -12.37 33.20
C LYS A 249 21.50 -12.32 31.66
N TRP A 250 20.90 -11.27 31.08
CA TRP A 250 20.89 -11.04 29.64
C TRP A 250 22.29 -10.83 29.07
N ILE A 251 23.13 -10.03 29.74
CA ILE A 251 24.49 -9.72 29.29
C ILE A 251 25.41 -10.93 29.42
N ALA A 252 25.25 -11.73 30.49
CA ALA A 252 26.04 -12.93 30.70
C ALA A 252 25.79 -13.99 29.61
N ASP A 253 24.53 -14.23 29.24
CA ASP A 253 24.16 -15.21 28.23
C ASP A 253 22.80 -14.86 27.57
N PRO A 254 22.80 -14.06 26.47
CA PRO A 254 21.58 -13.66 25.80
C PRO A 254 20.77 -14.85 25.24
N ALA A 255 21.45 -15.87 24.70
CA ALA A 255 20.82 -17.02 24.05
C ALA A 255 20.05 -17.89 25.06
N ARG A 256 20.53 -17.97 26.31
CA ARG A 256 19.83 -18.65 27.40
C ARG A 256 18.54 -17.93 27.83
N ILE A 257 18.45 -16.61 27.65
CA ILE A 257 17.25 -15.83 27.97
C ILE A 257 16.26 -15.77 26.80
N LYS A 258 16.79 -15.66 25.58
CA LYS A 258 16.01 -15.68 24.34
C LYS A 258 16.78 -16.48 23.29
N ALA A 259 16.23 -17.64 22.93
CA ALA A 259 16.73 -18.41 21.79
C ALA A 259 16.79 -17.54 20.52
N HIS A 260 17.79 -17.77 19.68
CA HIS A 260 18.01 -16.98 18.46
C HIS A 260 18.16 -15.46 18.73
N SER A 261 18.71 -15.07 19.88
CA SER A 261 19.02 -13.67 20.18
C SER A 261 19.99 -13.09 19.14
N GLY A 262 19.63 -11.93 18.58
CA GLY A 262 20.54 -11.15 17.72
C GLY A 262 21.70 -10.48 18.48
N MET A 263 21.63 -10.41 19.82
CA MET A 263 22.77 -10.00 20.65
C MET A 263 23.63 -11.23 20.96
N PRO A 264 24.92 -11.26 20.57
CA PRO A 264 25.81 -12.36 20.86
C PRO A 264 26.30 -12.35 22.32
N ALA A 265 26.79 -13.49 22.80
CA ALA A 265 27.57 -13.54 24.03
C ALA A 265 28.99 -12.98 23.77
N VAL A 266 29.37 -11.93 24.51
CA VAL A 266 30.63 -11.17 24.28
C VAL A 266 31.62 -11.23 25.44
N LEU A 267 31.25 -11.84 26.58
CA LEU A 267 32.07 -11.84 27.80
C LEU A 267 33.02 -13.05 27.95
N GLY A 268 33.22 -13.85 26.90
CA GLY A 268 34.12 -15.01 26.93
C GLY A 268 33.47 -16.28 27.49
N ASN A 269 34.29 -17.28 27.83
CA ASN A 269 33.86 -18.64 28.22
C ASN A 269 34.04 -18.96 29.71
N ASP A 270 34.77 -18.14 30.48
CA ASP A 270 34.86 -18.31 31.93
C ASP A 270 33.56 -17.80 32.56
N PRO A 271 32.69 -18.69 33.10
CA PRO A 271 31.39 -18.26 33.63
C PRO A 271 31.53 -17.30 34.81
N ALA A 272 32.57 -17.44 35.64
CA ALA A 272 32.75 -16.59 36.81
C ALA A 272 33.24 -15.19 36.42
N ALA A 273 34.16 -15.09 35.46
CA ALA A 273 34.58 -13.79 34.93
C ALA A 273 33.46 -13.10 34.14
N ALA A 274 32.72 -13.86 33.32
CA ALA A 274 31.59 -13.33 32.56
C ALA A 274 30.48 -12.81 33.48
N ASP A 275 30.13 -13.54 34.54
CA ASP A 275 29.10 -13.11 35.49
C ASP A 275 29.54 -11.86 36.29
N ARG A 276 30.81 -11.78 36.73
CA ARG A 276 31.35 -10.56 37.36
C ARG A 276 31.30 -9.35 36.43
N ALA A 277 31.75 -9.50 35.19
CA ALA A 277 31.70 -8.43 34.20
C ALA A 277 30.25 -8.02 33.88
N ALA A 278 29.33 -8.98 33.77
CA ALA A 278 27.91 -8.69 33.57
C ALA A 278 27.28 -7.95 34.75
N GLU A 279 27.67 -8.30 35.99
CA GLU A 279 27.24 -7.59 37.20
C GLU A 279 27.72 -6.14 37.17
N ASP A 280 29.02 -5.91 36.93
CA ASP A 280 29.58 -4.55 36.90
C ASP A 280 28.97 -3.71 35.77
N ILE A 281 28.80 -4.29 34.57
CA ILE A 281 28.10 -3.62 33.46
C ILE A 281 26.66 -3.29 33.86
N SER A 282 25.95 -4.16 34.59
CA SER A 282 24.58 -3.88 35.04
C SER A 282 24.51 -2.70 36.03
N HIS A 283 25.50 -2.53 36.90
CA HIS A 283 25.61 -1.35 37.75
C HIS A 283 25.81 -0.08 36.93
N TYR A 284 26.69 -0.10 35.91
CA TYR A 284 26.88 1.03 35.00
C TYR A 284 25.59 1.36 34.23
N LEU A 285 24.95 0.38 33.61
CA LEU A 285 23.72 0.60 32.85
C LEU A 285 22.56 1.11 33.72
N ALA A 286 22.51 0.74 35.01
CA ALA A 286 21.53 1.26 35.96
C ALA A 286 21.69 2.77 36.24
N THR A 287 22.85 3.37 35.93
CA THR A 287 23.06 4.83 36.02
C THR A 287 22.53 5.59 34.80
N LEU A 288 22.23 4.90 33.71
CA LEU A 288 21.72 5.49 32.47
C LEU A 288 20.20 5.67 32.57
N VAL A 289 19.78 6.78 33.17
CA VAL A 289 18.37 7.09 33.47
C VAL A 289 17.89 8.34 32.74
N ASP A 290 16.60 8.38 32.41
CA ASP A 290 15.91 9.58 31.94
C ASP A 290 15.21 10.31 33.11
N ASN A 291 14.37 11.30 32.77
CA ASN A 291 13.62 12.10 33.74
C ASN A 291 12.60 11.30 34.57
N SER A 292 12.29 10.04 34.21
CA SER A 292 11.47 9.15 35.03
C SER A 292 12.23 8.53 36.22
N GLY A 293 13.55 8.69 36.24
CA GLY A 293 14.43 8.16 37.28
C GLY A 293 14.74 6.67 37.11
N PRO A 294 15.38 6.04 38.11
CA PRO A 294 15.76 4.63 38.03
C PRO A 294 14.52 3.73 37.98
N TRP A 295 14.68 2.56 37.36
CA TRP A 295 13.67 1.51 37.33
C TRP A 295 13.19 1.17 38.74
N LYS A 296 11.88 1.06 38.91
CA LYS A 296 11.20 0.70 40.15
C LYS A 296 10.15 -0.37 39.87
N PRO A 297 9.89 -1.29 40.82
CA PRO A 297 8.82 -2.26 40.68
C PRO A 297 7.46 -1.57 40.66
N GLU A 298 6.55 -2.12 39.88
CA GLU A 298 5.17 -1.68 39.76
C GLU A 298 4.30 -2.92 39.95
N ALA A 299 3.39 -2.88 40.91
CA ALA A 299 2.43 -3.96 41.17
C ALA A 299 1.13 -3.65 40.43
N PRO A 300 0.88 -4.24 39.25
CA PRO A 300 -0.36 -4.00 38.55
C PRO A 300 -1.54 -4.66 39.26
N ALA A 301 -2.70 -4.01 39.22
CA ALA A 301 -3.97 -4.68 39.50
C ALA A 301 -4.37 -5.52 38.27
N PHE A 302 -4.25 -6.85 38.36
CA PHE A 302 -4.72 -7.75 37.32
C PHE A 302 -6.23 -7.98 37.44
N GLY A 303 -7.04 -7.05 36.92
CA GLY A 303 -8.47 -7.32 36.72
C GLY A 303 -8.65 -8.37 35.62
N ASP A 304 -9.39 -9.46 35.91
CA ASP A 304 -9.55 -10.57 34.95
C ASP A 304 -10.11 -10.13 33.60
N ALA A 305 -11.04 -9.17 33.58
CA ALA A 305 -11.59 -8.60 32.34
C ALA A 305 -10.52 -7.90 31.47
N VAL A 306 -9.58 -7.18 32.09
CA VAL A 306 -8.52 -6.47 31.36
C VAL A 306 -7.49 -7.45 30.79
N VAL A 307 -7.16 -8.49 31.56
CA VAL A 307 -6.27 -9.57 31.08
C VAL A 307 -6.92 -10.33 29.92
N GLN A 308 -8.21 -10.66 30.03
CA GLN A 308 -8.96 -11.29 28.93
C GLN A 308 -8.95 -10.40 27.68
N ARG A 309 -9.17 -9.09 27.84
CA ARG A 309 -9.09 -8.15 26.72
C ARG A 309 -7.69 -8.14 26.08
N GLY A 310 -6.64 -8.18 26.89
CA GLY A 310 -5.26 -8.29 26.41
C GLY A 310 -5.01 -9.58 25.63
N GLN A 311 -5.57 -10.70 26.08
CA GLN A 311 -5.52 -11.98 25.38
C GLN A 311 -6.22 -11.92 24.01
N GLU A 312 -7.42 -11.35 23.94
CA GLU A 312 -8.15 -11.19 22.67
C GLU A 312 -7.38 -10.31 21.68
N LEU A 313 -6.82 -9.20 22.16
CA LEU A 313 -5.98 -8.31 21.35
C LEU A 313 -4.75 -9.05 20.82
N TYR A 314 -4.03 -9.80 21.66
CA TYR A 314 -2.81 -10.51 21.26
C TYR A 314 -3.04 -11.44 20.07
N HIS A 315 -4.17 -12.15 20.06
CA HIS A 315 -4.52 -13.07 18.99
C HIS A 315 -5.07 -12.37 17.74
N SER A 316 -5.81 -11.27 17.91
CA SER A 316 -6.55 -10.64 16.81
C SER A 316 -5.76 -9.58 16.04
N VAL A 317 -4.91 -8.79 16.72
CA VAL A 317 -4.18 -7.66 16.10
C VAL A 317 -2.93 -8.07 15.34
N GLY A 318 -2.43 -9.30 15.57
CA GLY A 318 -1.34 -9.90 14.80
C GLY A 318 -0.11 -10.35 15.61
N CYS A 319 -0.05 -10.12 16.94
CA CYS A 319 1.11 -10.50 17.77
C CYS A 319 1.45 -12.00 17.65
N VAL A 320 0.41 -12.84 17.59
CA VAL A 320 0.50 -14.29 17.47
C VAL A 320 1.30 -14.76 16.24
N THR A 321 1.36 -13.98 15.16
CA THR A 321 2.05 -14.37 13.92
C THR A 321 3.58 -14.30 14.06
N CYS A 322 4.09 -13.45 14.93
CA CYS A 322 5.53 -13.36 15.18
C CYS A 322 5.91 -14.08 16.48
N HIS A 323 5.04 -14.05 17.48
CA HIS A 323 5.35 -14.56 18.81
C HIS A 323 4.78 -15.95 19.09
N GLY A 324 3.70 -16.37 18.42
CA GLY A 324 3.06 -17.69 18.59
C GLY A 324 1.87 -17.67 19.55
N ALA A 325 0.97 -18.65 19.45
CA ALA A 325 -0.16 -18.78 20.38
C ALA A 325 0.22 -19.78 21.46
N TYR A 326 0.53 -19.28 22.67
CA TYR A 326 1.02 -20.07 23.80
C TYR A 326 -0.11 -20.63 24.67
N ASN A 327 -1.23 -20.91 24.04
CA ASN A 327 -2.37 -21.65 24.57
C ASN A 327 -2.70 -22.80 23.60
N ASP A 328 -3.75 -23.56 23.86
CA ASP A 328 -4.15 -24.66 22.98
C ASP A 328 -4.57 -24.18 21.56
N SER A 329 -4.85 -22.88 21.38
CA SER A 329 -5.32 -22.29 20.12
C SER A 329 -4.26 -22.16 19.02
N GLY A 330 -2.98 -22.46 19.31
CA GLY A 330 -1.88 -22.42 18.32
C GLY A 330 -0.88 -23.55 18.49
N LYS A 331 -1.29 -24.65 19.12
CA LYS A 331 -0.43 -25.82 19.39
C LYS A 331 0.24 -26.30 18.10
N GLY A 332 1.57 -26.37 18.12
CA GLY A 332 2.39 -26.83 16.99
C GLY A 332 2.85 -25.76 16.01
N TYR A 333 2.51 -24.47 16.24
CA TYR A 333 3.10 -23.37 15.48
C TYR A 333 4.46 -22.94 16.06
N ASP A 334 5.51 -23.03 15.25
CA ASP A 334 6.84 -22.53 15.59
C ASP A 334 6.96 -21.06 15.14
N ALA A 335 6.79 -20.16 16.08
CA ALA A 335 6.76 -18.73 15.80
C ALA A 335 8.17 -18.20 15.52
N PRO A 336 8.35 -17.24 14.60
CA PRO A 336 9.67 -16.77 14.21
C PRO A 336 10.41 -16.01 15.33
N HIS A 337 9.69 -15.41 16.27
CA HIS A 337 10.24 -14.57 17.33
C HIS A 337 9.62 -14.87 18.70
N PRO A 338 9.81 -16.07 19.27
CA PRO A 338 9.16 -16.44 20.53
C PRO A 338 9.53 -15.49 21.68
N HIS A 339 8.61 -15.31 22.64
CA HIS A 339 8.86 -14.53 23.84
C HIS A 339 9.89 -15.22 24.75
N GLY A 340 10.77 -14.42 25.36
CA GLY A 340 11.59 -14.83 26.51
C GLY A 340 10.92 -14.46 27.83
N MET A 341 11.70 -14.37 28.92
CA MET A 341 11.20 -13.96 30.23
C MET A 341 10.81 -12.47 30.25
N LEU A 342 9.50 -12.15 30.16
CA LEU A 342 9.02 -10.77 30.06
C LEU A 342 8.90 -10.07 31.42
N ALA A 343 8.31 -10.72 32.43
CA ALA A 343 8.07 -10.10 33.74
C ALA A 343 9.34 -9.78 34.52
N ALA A 344 10.43 -10.51 34.25
CA ALA A 344 11.74 -10.22 34.84
C ALA A 344 12.34 -8.89 34.32
N LYS A 345 11.97 -8.48 33.10
CA LYS A 345 12.54 -7.32 32.42
C LYS A 345 11.71 -6.06 32.61
N TRP A 346 10.40 -6.19 32.43
CA TRP A 346 9.49 -5.06 32.21
C TRP A 346 8.58 -4.82 33.39
N ARG A 347 8.31 -3.54 33.66
CA ARG A 347 7.14 -3.09 34.42
C ARG A 347 5.94 -2.85 33.48
N PRO A 348 4.68 -2.96 33.95
CA PRO A 348 3.49 -2.80 33.13
C PRO A 348 3.49 -1.52 32.28
N SER A 349 3.71 -0.36 32.91
CA SER A 349 3.74 0.94 32.22
C SER A 349 4.84 1.03 31.16
N ALA A 350 6.03 0.49 31.42
CA ALA A 350 7.15 0.51 30.48
C ALA A 350 6.93 -0.43 29.28
N LEU A 351 6.33 -1.60 29.50
CA LEU A 351 5.96 -2.50 28.41
C LEU A 351 4.83 -1.90 27.56
N ALA A 352 3.82 -1.27 28.17
CA ALA A 352 2.76 -0.59 27.44
C ALA A 352 3.30 0.53 26.56
N ALA A 353 4.17 1.40 27.11
CA ALA A 353 4.85 2.45 26.34
C ALA A 353 5.69 1.88 25.19
N PHE A 354 6.42 0.78 25.44
CA PHE A 354 7.20 0.10 24.40
C PHE A 354 6.32 -0.50 23.29
N LEU A 355 5.13 -1.03 23.62
CA LEU A 355 4.22 -1.62 22.62
C LEU A 355 3.57 -0.55 21.73
N GLN A 356 3.36 0.67 22.25
CA GLN A 356 2.87 1.80 21.46
C GLN A 356 3.96 2.36 20.53
N SER A 357 5.16 2.57 21.07
CA SER A 357 6.26 3.24 20.37
C SER A 357 7.56 2.43 20.46
N PRO A 358 7.62 1.23 19.85
CA PRO A 358 8.79 0.37 19.96
C PRO A 358 10.06 0.99 19.35
N HIS A 359 9.91 1.83 18.34
CA HIS A 359 11.01 2.43 17.61
C HIS A 359 11.79 3.49 18.40
N ASP A 360 11.19 4.07 19.44
CA ASP A 360 11.86 5.06 20.30
C ASP A 360 13.08 4.45 21.00
N THR A 361 13.03 3.16 21.29
CA THR A 361 14.10 2.42 21.96
C THR A 361 14.71 1.32 21.10
N ARG A 362 14.03 0.93 20.00
CA ARG A 362 14.50 -0.05 19.01
C ARG A 362 14.34 0.52 17.60
N PRO A 363 15.16 1.51 17.21
CA PRO A 363 15.06 2.17 15.92
C PRO A 363 15.31 1.22 14.74
N GLY A 364 15.98 0.10 14.99
CA GLY A 364 16.14 -0.99 14.03
C GLY A 364 14.89 -1.82 13.80
N GLY A 365 13.66 -1.40 14.16
CA GLY A 365 12.37 -1.93 13.71
C GLY A 365 12.19 -3.46 13.70
N ARG A 366 12.79 -4.22 14.62
CA ARG A 366 12.52 -5.67 14.77
C ARG A 366 11.17 -5.95 15.41
N MET A 367 10.76 -5.09 16.32
CA MET A 367 9.38 -5.06 16.84
C MET A 367 8.68 -3.88 16.16
N PRO A 368 7.67 -4.12 15.32
CA PRO A 368 6.88 -3.06 14.71
C PRO A 368 5.86 -2.48 15.69
N ALA A 369 5.40 -1.25 15.43
CA ALA A 369 4.22 -0.71 16.08
C ALA A 369 2.95 -1.32 15.45
N LEU A 370 2.00 -1.75 16.29
CA LEU A 370 0.71 -2.30 15.86
C LEU A 370 -0.44 -1.28 16.00
N ASN A 371 -0.11 0.02 16.03
CA ASN A 371 -1.06 1.13 16.14
C ASN A 371 -2.02 0.98 17.33
N LEU A 372 -1.47 0.60 18.48
CA LEU A 372 -2.24 0.39 19.71
C LEU A 372 -2.54 1.74 20.35
N ASN A 373 -3.77 1.92 20.83
CA ASN A 373 -4.07 3.02 21.74
C ASN A 373 -3.61 2.69 23.18
N GLN A 374 -3.74 3.65 24.10
CA GLN A 374 -3.29 3.47 25.49
C GLN A 374 -3.92 2.27 26.19
N GLN A 375 -5.25 2.14 26.12
CA GLN A 375 -6.00 1.07 26.79
C GLN A 375 -5.63 -0.31 26.24
N GLU A 376 -5.44 -0.40 24.92
CA GLU A 376 -5.02 -1.64 24.27
C GLU A 376 -3.62 -2.06 24.70
N ALA A 377 -2.68 -1.10 24.75
CA ALA A 377 -1.31 -1.35 25.18
C ALA A 377 -1.23 -1.77 26.65
N ASP A 378 -2.04 -1.15 27.53
CA ASP A 378 -2.11 -1.52 28.95
C ASP A 378 -2.67 -2.94 29.12
N ALA A 379 -3.76 -3.27 28.44
CA ALA A 379 -4.36 -4.60 28.49
C ALA A 379 -3.40 -5.69 27.98
N LEU A 380 -2.73 -5.44 26.85
CA LEU A 380 -1.72 -6.34 26.30
C LEU A 380 -0.53 -6.50 27.26
N SER A 381 -0.04 -5.40 27.83
CA SER A 381 1.06 -5.43 28.80
C SER A 381 0.74 -6.32 29.99
N LEU A 382 -0.45 -6.16 30.59
CA LEU A 382 -0.89 -6.98 31.72
C LEU A 382 -1.04 -8.46 31.35
N TYR A 383 -1.64 -8.77 30.20
CA TYR A 383 -1.73 -10.15 29.71
C TYR A 383 -0.35 -10.77 29.51
N LEU A 384 0.56 -10.07 28.83
CA LEU A 384 1.91 -10.55 28.55
C LEU A 384 2.71 -10.82 29.83
N LEU A 385 2.60 -9.95 30.83
CA LEU A 385 3.30 -10.12 32.11
C LEU A 385 2.71 -11.27 32.94
N LYS A 386 1.38 -11.47 32.92
CA LYS A 386 0.73 -12.59 33.60
C LYS A 386 1.08 -13.94 32.95
N THR A 387 1.08 -14.00 31.62
CA THR A 387 1.25 -15.26 30.87
C THR A 387 2.71 -15.68 30.69
N TRP A 388 3.65 -14.75 30.49
CA TRP A 388 5.08 -15.05 30.30
C TRP A 388 5.94 -14.61 31.50
N GLY A 389 5.36 -14.68 32.69
CA GLY A 389 6.01 -14.32 33.95
C GLY A 389 6.74 -15.48 34.64
N GLY A 390 7.86 -15.15 35.28
CA GLY A 390 8.50 -15.92 36.35
C GLY A 390 8.63 -15.03 37.60
N ALA A 391 8.68 -15.63 38.79
CA ALA A 391 8.52 -14.92 40.07
C ALA A 391 9.47 -13.70 40.26
N ASP A 392 8.86 -12.59 40.67
CA ASP A 392 9.40 -11.40 41.34
C ASP A 392 10.58 -10.63 40.71
N ALA A 393 10.26 -9.74 39.78
CA ALA A 393 11.07 -8.55 39.51
C ALA A 393 10.77 -7.45 40.55
N THR A 394 10.96 -7.70 41.84
CA THR A 394 10.81 -6.66 42.88
C THR A 394 12.15 -6.06 43.31
N ALA A 395 13.25 -6.74 43.00
CA ALA A 395 14.58 -6.33 43.42
C ALA A 395 15.07 -5.08 42.66
N THR A 396 15.36 -4.03 43.41
CA THR A 396 16.01 -2.80 42.93
C THR A 396 17.51 -2.85 43.19
N LEU A 397 18.32 -2.37 42.24
CA LEU A 397 19.77 -2.25 42.39
C LEU A 397 20.14 -0.81 42.75
N THR A 398 20.95 -0.64 43.79
CA THR A 398 21.63 0.64 44.03
C THR A 398 23.00 0.60 43.34
N PRO A 399 23.32 1.51 42.40
CA PRO A 399 24.61 1.52 41.73
C PRO A 399 25.78 1.73 42.70
N ASP A 400 26.76 0.83 42.69
CA ASP A 400 28.00 0.96 43.46
C ASP A 400 29.04 1.73 42.62
N PRO A 401 29.64 2.82 43.12
CA PRO A 401 30.56 3.65 42.32
C PRO A 401 31.76 2.90 41.74
N ALA A 402 32.35 1.95 42.48
CA ALA A 402 33.51 1.19 42.01
C ALA A 402 33.09 0.22 40.89
N ARG A 403 31.94 -0.44 41.04
CA ARG A 403 31.37 -1.33 40.02
C ARG A 403 30.89 -0.57 38.79
N VAL A 404 30.37 0.66 38.94
CA VAL A 404 30.00 1.53 37.82
C VAL A 404 31.24 1.85 36.97
N ALA A 405 32.37 2.20 37.61
CA ALA A 405 33.62 2.46 36.90
C ALA A 405 34.13 1.20 36.18
N ALA A 406 34.16 0.05 36.87
CA ALA A 406 34.56 -1.23 36.29
C ALA A 406 33.64 -1.65 35.13
N GLY A 407 32.33 -1.49 35.30
CA GLY A 407 31.30 -1.82 34.31
C GLY A 407 31.40 -1.00 33.05
N ARG A 408 31.69 0.30 33.17
CA ARG A 408 31.95 1.18 32.02
C ARG A 408 33.17 0.74 31.24
N ALA A 409 34.26 0.40 31.92
CA ALA A 409 35.47 -0.12 31.28
C ALA A 409 35.20 -1.46 30.57
N ALA A 410 34.49 -2.38 31.23
CA ALA A 410 34.10 -3.67 30.66
C ALA A 410 33.18 -3.50 29.44
N PHE A 411 32.21 -2.58 29.49
CA PHE A 411 31.32 -2.27 28.38
C PHE A 411 32.07 -1.88 27.11
N VAL A 412 33.12 -1.05 27.24
CA VAL A 412 33.96 -0.68 26.09
C VAL A 412 34.86 -1.85 25.66
N ALA A 413 35.53 -2.51 26.61
CA ALA A 413 36.48 -3.58 26.34
C ALA A 413 35.83 -4.81 25.67
N SER A 414 34.57 -5.10 25.97
CA SER A 414 33.80 -6.18 25.36
C SER A 414 33.20 -5.82 23.99
N GLY A 415 33.45 -4.61 23.49
CA GLY A 415 32.99 -4.17 22.17
C GLY A 415 31.50 -3.81 22.11
N CYS A 416 30.85 -3.50 23.25
CA CYS A 416 29.43 -3.12 23.23
C CYS A 416 29.18 -1.88 22.36
N LEU A 417 30.15 -0.96 22.28
CA LEU A 417 30.11 0.23 21.43
C LEU A 417 30.16 -0.05 19.91
N ASN A 418 30.49 -1.27 19.47
CA ASN A 418 30.40 -1.62 18.05
C ASN A 418 28.94 -1.62 17.55
N CYS A 419 27.99 -1.92 18.44
CA CYS A 419 26.57 -2.01 18.11
C CYS A 419 25.72 -0.97 18.83
N HIS A 420 26.01 -0.68 20.11
CA HIS A 420 25.22 0.21 20.94
C HIS A 420 25.87 1.59 21.07
N GLU A 421 25.13 2.63 20.74
CA GLU A 421 25.57 4.01 20.93
C GLU A 421 25.26 4.47 22.36
N VAL A 422 26.31 4.81 23.12
CA VAL A 422 26.19 5.37 24.47
C VAL A 422 27.21 6.50 24.61
N ALA A 423 26.73 7.74 24.66
CA ALA A 423 27.57 8.93 24.61
C ALA A 423 28.65 8.96 25.70
N ASP A 424 28.28 8.60 26.92
CA ASP A 424 29.18 8.54 28.08
C ASP A 424 30.33 7.53 27.88
N ALA A 425 30.01 6.29 27.49
CA ALA A 425 31.03 5.27 27.19
C ALA A 425 31.87 5.64 25.96
N ALA A 426 31.28 6.26 24.94
CA ALA A 426 32.01 6.73 23.76
C ALA A 426 33.01 7.84 24.11
N ALA A 427 32.67 8.75 25.03
CA ALA A 427 33.59 9.75 25.54
C ALA A 427 34.77 9.11 26.28
N ALA A 428 34.49 8.13 27.15
CA ALA A 428 35.52 7.38 27.87
C ALA A 428 36.46 6.58 26.94
N ALA A 429 35.94 6.03 25.83
CA ALA A 429 36.74 5.35 24.82
C ALA A 429 37.70 6.31 24.09
N LYS A 430 37.24 7.53 23.76
CA LYS A 430 38.04 8.57 23.09
C LYS A 430 39.21 9.06 23.94
N SER A 431 39.11 9.03 25.26
CA SER A 431 40.18 9.42 26.19
C SER A 431 41.34 8.39 26.30
N GLY A 432 41.39 7.36 25.45
CA GLY A 432 42.56 6.48 25.30
C GLY A 432 42.58 5.23 26.20
N ALA A 433 41.51 4.95 26.94
CA ALA A 433 41.47 3.85 27.91
C ALA A 433 41.07 2.47 27.33
N ALA A 434 40.43 2.42 26.16
CA ALA A 434 39.99 1.15 25.55
C ALA A 434 39.80 1.27 24.03
N LYS A 435 40.12 0.18 23.30
CA LYS A 435 40.08 0.12 21.83
C LYS A 435 38.79 -0.56 21.36
N ILE A 436 38.03 0.09 20.47
CA ILE A 436 36.89 -0.53 19.78
C ILE A 436 37.38 -1.75 19.00
N LEU A 437 36.64 -2.86 19.05
CA LEU A 437 37.01 -4.09 18.35
C LEU A 437 37.03 -3.83 16.84
N SER A 438 38.14 -4.19 16.19
CA SER A 438 38.32 -4.10 14.74
C SER A 438 38.39 -5.50 14.16
N ALA A 439 37.60 -5.77 13.12
CA ALA A 439 37.64 -7.03 12.38
C ALA A 439 38.01 -6.78 10.90
N PRO A 440 38.43 -7.81 10.14
CA PRO A 440 38.63 -7.67 8.70
C PRO A 440 37.34 -7.18 8.01
N PRO A 441 37.44 -6.35 6.95
CA PRO A 441 36.28 -5.99 6.14
C PRO A 441 35.54 -7.23 5.64
N LEU A 442 34.23 -7.13 5.43
CA LEU A 442 33.37 -8.29 5.11
C LEU A 442 33.88 -9.07 3.87
N ALA A 443 34.36 -8.37 2.86
CA ALA A 443 34.97 -8.93 1.64
C ALA A 443 36.23 -9.80 1.87
N ARG A 444 36.85 -9.72 3.05
CA ARG A 444 38.05 -10.49 3.43
C ARG A 444 37.79 -11.54 4.50
N VAL A 445 36.53 -11.69 4.94
CA VAL A 445 36.14 -12.69 5.94
C VAL A 445 36.22 -14.08 5.32
N ARG A 446 36.73 -15.05 6.09
CA ARG A 446 36.77 -16.46 5.68
C ARG A 446 35.68 -17.23 6.40
N ALA A 447 34.82 -17.91 5.65
CA ALA A 447 33.81 -18.80 6.22
C ALA A 447 34.45 -19.91 7.08
N GLY A 448 33.76 -20.32 8.15
CA GLY A 448 34.20 -21.41 9.03
C GLY A 448 35.31 -21.05 10.04
N ARG A 449 35.57 -19.75 10.27
CA ARG A 449 36.48 -19.25 11.33
C ARG A 449 35.79 -18.16 12.15
N GLY A 450 36.36 -17.80 13.31
CA GLY A 450 35.82 -16.74 14.17
C GLY A 450 34.39 -17.07 14.62
N CYS A 451 33.48 -16.11 14.48
CA CYS A 451 32.08 -16.25 14.92
C CYS A 451 31.32 -17.42 14.25
N LEU A 452 31.81 -17.95 13.13
CA LEU A 452 31.21 -19.11 12.45
C LEU A 452 31.82 -20.46 12.86
N ASP A 453 32.95 -20.47 13.58
CA ASP A 453 33.51 -21.69 14.17
C ASP A 453 32.96 -21.84 15.61
N PRO A 454 32.11 -22.85 15.90
CA PRO A 454 31.53 -23.03 17.22
C PRO A 454 32.57 -23.30 18.32
N ARG A 455 33.83 -23.57 17.96
CA ARG A 455 34.95 -23.79 18.89
C ARG A 455 35.70 -22.51 19.23
N ASP A 456 35.46 -21.40 18.52
CA ASP A 456 36.18 -20.15 18.78
C ASP A 456 35.61 -19.43 20.02
N ALA A 457 36.41 -19.34 21.07
CA ALA A 457 36.05 -18.71 22.33
C ALA A 457 36.40 -17.21 22.40
N ARG A 458 37.11 -16.67 21.40
CA ARG A 458 37.67 -15.31 21.41
C ARG A 458 36.83 -14.29 20.63
N THR A 459 35.80 -14.77 19.94
CA THR A 459 34.90 -13.94 19.13
C THR A 459 33.49 -13.94 19.72
N PRO A 460 32.65 -12.96 19.39
CA PRO A 460 31.25 -12.96 19.79
C PRO A 460 30.56 -14.27 19.38
N ARG A 461 29.88 -14.92 20.33
CA ARG A 461 29.20 -16.20 20.08
C ARG A 461 27.72 -16.00 19.83
N TYR A 462 27.26 -16.52 18.70
CA TYR A 462 25.88 -16.53 18.27
C TYR A 462 25.30 -17.94 18.37
N ASP A 463 24.01 -18.04 18.66
CA ASP A 463 23.26 -19.30 18.62
C ASP A 463 22.85 -19.63 17.18
N LEU A 464 23.83 -20.04 16.37
CA LEU A 464 23.64 -20.34 14.95
C LEU A 464 23.39 -21.82 14.73
N THR A 465 22.38 -22.14 13.92
CA THR A 465 22.14 -23.50 13.43
C THR A 465 23.14 -23.86 12.32
N ALA A 466 23.16 -25.12 11.89
CA ALA A 466 23.93 -25.54 10.72
C ALA A 466 23.45 -24.84 9.44
N GLN A 467 22.15 -24.58 9.32
CA GLN A 467 21.58 -23.85 8.18
C GLN A 467 22.01 -22.38 8.17
N ASP A 468 22.03 -21.73 9.34
CA ASP A 468 22.48 -20.33 9.44
C ASP A 468 23.96 -20.21 9.07
N ARG A 469 24.80 -21.14 9.55
CA ARG A 469 26.21 -21.20 9.16
C ARG A 469 26.39 -21.41 7.65
N ALA A 470 25.59 -22.27 7.02
CA ALA A 470 25.63 -22.50 5.58
C ALA A 470 25.19 -21.24 4.80
N ALA A 471 24.12 -20.58 5.23
CA ALA A 471 23.64 -19.33 4.63
C ALA A 471 24.67 -18.20 4.74
N LEU A 472 25.22 -17.98 5.94
CA LEU A 472 26.28 -16.99 6.18
C LEU A 472 27.53 -17.30 5.36
N ALA A 473 27.94 -18.57 5.25
CA ALA A 473 29.06 -18.97 4.42
C ALA A 473 28.83 -18.68 2.93
N ALA A 474 27.61 -18.94 2.42
CA ALA A 474 27.24 -18.61 1.05
C ALA A 474 27.35 -17.09 0.79
N ALA A 475 26.78 -16.26 1.67
CA ALA A 475 26.86 -14.81 1.55
C ALA A 475 28.29 -14.28 1.65
N ILE A 476 29.09 -14.77 2.61
CA ILE A 476 30.50 -14.37 2.74
C ILE A 476 31.31 -14.72 1.48
N GLY A 477 31.00 -15.85 0.82
CA GLY A 477 31.61 -16.22 -0.45
C GLY A 477 31.37 -15.20 -1.57
N GLY A 478 30.20 -14.54 -1.56
CA GLY A 478 29.84 -13.48 -2.51
C GLY A 478 30.36 -12.08 -2.14
N ALA A 479 30.73 -11.85 -0.88
CA ALA A 479 30.98 -10.50 -0.33
C ALA A 479 32.02 -9.67 -1.08
N ALA A 480 33.06 -10.29 -1.63
CA ALA A 480 34.09 -9.59 -2.39
C ALA A 480 33.62 -9.10 -3.78
N SER A 481 32.49 -9.61 -4.28
CA SER A 481 31.91 -9.24 -5.57
C SER A 481 30.86 -8.12 -5.47
N TRP A 482 30.38 -7.81 -4.25
CA TRP A 482 29.31 -6.84 -4.09
C TRP A 482 29.80 -5.42 -4.33
N THR A 483 29.00 -4.67 -5.08
CA THR A 483 29.22 -3.25 -5.37
C THR A 483 28.50 -2.37 -4.34
N SER A 484 28.78 -1.07 -4.37
CA SER A 484 28.03 -0.06 -3.61
C SER A 484 26.73 0.37 -4.28
N ALA A 485 26.47 -0.07 -5.52
CA ALA A 485 25.27 0.31 -6.26
C ALA A 485 24.00 -0.27 -5.61
N HIS A 486 22.93 0.52 -5.62
CA HIS A 486 21.64 0.08 -5.11
C HIS A 486 21.00 -0.91 -6.07
N ALA A 487 20.46 -2.00 -5.51
CA ALA A 487 19.71 -3.01 -6.23
C ALA A 487 18.29 -3.09 -5.65
N PRO A 488 17.32 -2.29 -6.15
CA PRO A 488 16.03 -2.13 -5.49
C PRO A 488 15.22 -3.43 -5.46
N GLY A 489 15.20 -4.21 -6.56
CA GLY A 489 14.51 -5.51 -6.58
C GLY A 489 15.09 -6.51 -5.56
N ASP A 490 16.41 -6.58 -5.46
CA ASP A 490 17.11 -7.39 -4.45
C ASP A 490 16.82 -6.91 -3.01
N PHE A 491 16.82 -5.60 -2.80
CA PHE A 491 16.48 -5.01 -1.50
C PHE A 491 15.06 -5.35 -1.07
N ALA A 492 14.08 -5.32 -1.98
CA ALA A 492 12.70 -5.72 -1.68
C ALA A 492 12.63 -7.15 -1.15
N LEU A 493 13.33 -8.11 -1.79
CA LEU A 493 13.37 -9.50 -1.35
C LEU A 493 13.95 -9.65 0.05
N ARG A 494 15.09 -8.98 0.33
CA ARG A 494 15.72 -9.02 1.65
C ARG A 494 14.88 -8.35 2.72
N ALA A 495 14.24 -7.23 2.43
CA ALA A 495 13.42 -6.51 3.38
C ALA A 495 12.15 -7.31 3.74
N VAL A 496 11.49 -7.93 2.75
CA VAL A 496 10.33 -8.82 2.98
C VAL A 496 10.70 -10.00 3.89
N ASP A 497 11.90 -10.55 3.72
CA ASP A 497 12.41 -11.65 4.55
C ASP A 497 12.81 -11.18 5.97
N ALA A 498 13.65 -10.15 6.07
CA ALA A 498 14.17 -9.61 7.33
C ALA A 498 13.05 -9.13 8.27
N LEU A 499 11.98 -8.57 7.72
CA LEU A 499 10.83 -8.05 8.47
C LEU A 499 9.75 -9.11 8.73
N SER A 500 9.97 -10.35 8.30
CA SER A 500 9.03 -11.46 8.46
C SER A 500 7.64 -11.14 7.85
N CYS A 501 7.58 -10.36 6.78
CA CYS A 501 6.32 -10.01 6.10
C CYS A 501 5.56 -11.28 5.64
N ARG A 502 6.30 -12.35 5.33
CA ARG A 502 5.76 -13.65 4.92
C ARG A 502 5.05 -14.43 6.03
N ALA A 503 5.17 -14.03 7.30
CA ALA A 503 4.40 -14.63 8.40
C ALA A 503 2.89 -14.31 8.31
N CYS A 504 2.54 -13.21 7.63
CA CYS A 504 1.18 -12.76 7.41
C CYS A 504 0.78 -12.82 5.94
N HIS A 505 1.65 -12.34 5.06
CA HIS A 505 1.37 -12.18 3.65
C HIS A 505 1.94 -13.34 2.83
N GLU A 506 1.21 -13.76 1.80
CA GLU A 506 1.85 -14.55 0.75
C GLU A 506 2.71 -13.64 -0.15
N TYR A 507 3.92 -14.09 -0.47
CA TYR A 507 4.85 -13.43 -1.39
C TYR A 507 5.65 -14.47 -2.17
N GLY A 508 5.32 -14.61 -3.45
CA GLY A 508 5.61 -15.81 -4.23
C GLY A 508 4.46 -16.83 -4.12
N ALA A 509 4.27 -17.63 -5.17
CA ALA A 509 3.12 -18.52 -5.28
C ALA A 509 3.09 -19.54 -4.13
N ASN A 510 2.12 -19.35 -3.22
CA ASN A 510 1.93 -20.13 -2.01
C ASN A 510 3.16 -20.14 -1.06
N ASP A 511 4.01 -19.10 -1.12
CA ASP A 511 5.11 -18.90 -0.16
C ASP A 511 4.71 -17.85 0.88
N GLY A 512 4.74 -18.24 2.17
CA GLY A 512 4.24 -17.44 3.28
C GLY A 512 2.73 -17.54 3.50
N GLY A 513 2.17 -16.52 4.14
CA GLY A 513 0.77 -16.48 4.58
C GLY A 513 0.58 -16.97 6.02
N ALA A 514 -0.61 -16.71 6.57
CA ALA A 514 -0.98 -17.15 7.90
C ALA A 514 -0.90 -18.69 8.02
N ALA A 515 -0.07 -19.19 8.95
CA ALA A 515 0.10 -20.63 9.15
C ALA A 515 -1.20 -21.30 9.62
N GLU A 516 -1.48 -22.50 9.11
CA GLU A 516 -2.73 -23.24 9.33
C GLU A 516 -3.19 -23.27 10.81
N PRO A 517 -2.32 -23.54 11.81
CA PRO A 517 -2.74 -23.60 13.21
C PRO A 517 -3.27 -22.27 13.77
N ILE A 518 -2.83 -21.13 13.22
CA ILE A 518 -3.22 -19.80 13.71
C ILE A 518 -4.26 -19.11 12.81
N ARG A 519 -4.62 -19.70 11.66
CA ARG A 519 -5.65 -19.17 10.75
C ARG A 519 -6.99 -18.88 11.43
N PRO A 520 -7.49 -19.68 12.40
CA PRO A 520 -8.73 -19.36 13.12
C PRO A 520 -8.69 -18.07 13.95
N LEU A 521 -7.51 -17.55 14.27
CA LEU A 521 -7.33 -16.34 15.06
C LEU A 521 -7.45 -15.05 14.23
N PHE A 522 -7.39 -15.18 12.90
CA PHE A 522 -7.65 -14.09 11.98
C PHE A 522 -9.15 -13.89 11.83
N GLY A 523 -9.64 -12.74 12.30
CA GLY A 523 -11.05 -12.42 12.38
C GLY A 523 -11.42 -11.08 11.73
N GLN A 524 -12.68 -10.72 11.90
CA GLN A 524 -13.28 -9.50 11.36
C GLN A 524 -13.92 -8.70 12.50
N LEU A 525 -13.96 -7.38 12.36
CA LEU A 525 -14.56 -6.45 13.32
C LEU A 525 -16.05 -6.21 13.07
N VAL A 526 -16.57 -6.72 11.94
CA VAL A 526 -17.96 -6.57 11.52
C VAL A 526 -18.62 -7.94 11.44
N GLU A 527 -19.91 -8.02 11.77
CA GLU A 527 -20.73 -9.22 11.62
C GLU A 527 -21.14 -9.42 10.15
N ALA A 528 -20.16 -9.62 9.27
CA ALA A 528 -20.38 -9.91 7.86
C ALA A 528 -19.52 -11.11 7.43
N ASP A 529 -20.07 -12.04 6.64
CA ASP A 529 -19.25 -13.13 6.08
C ASP A 529 -18.45 -12.65 4.87
N LEU A 530 -17.29 -12.04 5.15
CA LEU A 530 -16.29 -11.70 4.16
C LEU A 530 -15.25 -12.82 3.97
N GLY A 531 -15.45 -14.02 4.56
CA GLY A 531 -14.61 -15.22 4.42
C GLY A 531 -13.11 -14.95 4.51
N ASP A 532 -12.33 -15.74 3.77
CA ASP A 532 -10.86 -15.67 3.81
C ASP A 532 -10.31 -14.32 3.32
N GLU A 533 -10.91 -13.72 2.30
CA GLU A 533 -10.52 -12.40 1.81
C GLU A 533 -10.73 -11.27 2.83
N GLY A 534 -11.69 -11.45 3.72
CA GLY A 534 -12.08 -10.49 4.74
C GLY A 534 -11.27 -10.58 6.03
N ARG A 535 -10.63 -11.73 6.28
CA ARG A 535 -9.89 -12.01 7.51
C ARG A 535 -8.39 -12.17 7.32
N PHE A 536 -7.92 -12.59 6.14
CA PHE A 536 -6.49 -12.78 5.90
C PHE A 536 -5.80 -11.56 5.28
N PRO A 537 -4.55 -11.27 5.69
CA PRO A 537 -3.71 -10.27 5.04
C PRO A 537 -3.62 -10.51 3.52
N PRO A 538 -3.58 -9.44 2.71
CA PRO A 538 -3.51 -9.59 1.25
C PRO A 538 -2.21 -10.29 0.80
N ARG A 539 -2.26 -10.98 -0.34
CA ARG A 539 -1.03 -11.31 -1.08
C ARG A 539 -0.31 -10.02 -1.47
N ILE A 540 1.02 -10.03 -1.37
CA ILE A 540 1.88 -8.89 -1.73
C ILE A 540 2.77 -9.17 -2.96
N THR A 541 2.65 -10.34 -3.58
CA THR A 541 3.20 -10.58 -4.93
C THR A 541 2.56 -9.60 -5.92
N GLY A 542 3.37 -8.89 -6.71
CA GLY A 542 2.85 -7.96 -7.72
C GLY A 542 2.26 -6.69 -7.11
N VAL A 543 2.48 -6.43 -5.81
CA VAL A 543 1.84 -5.30 -5.12
C VAL A 543 2.36 -3.96 -5.64
N GLY A 544 3.61 -3.90 -6.14
CA GLY A 544 4.21 -2.70 -6.69
C GLY A 544 3.62 -2.31 -8.04
N SER A 545 3.16 -3.28 -8.83
CA SER A 545 2.39 -3.03 -10.07
C SER A 545 0.91 -2.77 -9.82
N LYS A 546 0.39 -3.15 -8.66
CA LYS A 546 -1.01 -2.91 -8.26
C LYS A 546 -1.23 -1.56 -7.59
N LEU A 547 -0.47 -1.28 -6.54
CA LEU A 547 -0.66 -0.11 -5.68
C LEU A 547 0.24 1.04 -6.13
N THR A 548 -0.25 2.26 -5.99
CA THR A 548 0.60 3.45 -6.17
C THR A 548 1.72 3.42 -5.13
N THR A 549 2.91 3.90 -5.51
CA THR A 549 4.05 3.97 -4.58
C THR A 549 3.71 4.82 -3.35
N ASP A 550 2.98 5.92 -3.53
CA ASP A 550 2.48 6.75 -2.43
C ASP A 550 1.54 6.00 -1.48
N TRP A 551 0.63 5.17 -2.00
CA TRP A 551 -0.24 4.39 -1.13
C TRP A 551 0.53 3.31 -0.36
N LEU A 552 1.51 2.67 -1.01
CA LEU A 552 2.43 1.74 -0.31
C LEU A 552 3.18 2.43 0.82
N ARG A 553 3.70 3.65 0.61
CA ARG A 553 4.33 4.46 1.67
C ARG A 553 3.36 4.69 2.83
N ARG A 554 2.13 5.13 2.56
CA ARG A 554 1.11 5.35 3.61
C ARG A 554 0.77 4.08 4.40
N VAL A 555 0.69 2.92 3.75
CA VAL A 555 0.44 1.64 4.43
C VAL A 555 1.60 1.24 5.35
N LEU A 556 2.84 1.51 4.93
CA LEU A 556 4.06 1.09 5.64
C LEU A 556 4.51 2.07 6.74
N LEU A 557 4.13 3.34 6.63
CA LEU A 557 4.62 4.44 7.48
C LEU A 557 3.51 5.15 8.27
N ASP A 558 2.32 5.30 7.68
CA ASP A 558 1.24 6.15 8.19
C ASP A 558 -0.01 5.35 8.58
N ALA A 559 0.13 4.03 8.78
CA ALA A 559 -0.96 3.13 9.12
C ALA A 559 -2.17 3.20 8.16
N GLY A 560 -1.93 3.41 6.85
CA GLY A 560 -2.99 3.48 5.85
C GLY A 560 -3.87 2.22 5.82
N VAL A 561 -5.20 2.40 5.97
CA VAL A 561 -6.17 1.29 6.03
C VAL A 561 -7.06 1.28 4.79
N ALA A 562 -7.07 0.16 4.05
CA ALA A 562 -8.04 -0.10 2.98
C ALA A 562 -9.13 -1.10 3.37
N ARG A 563 -8.98 -1.76 4.53
CA ARG A 563 -9.85 -2.85 5.01
C ARG A 563 -10.15 -2.66 6.50
N PRO A 564 -11.02 -1.69 6.84
CA PRO A 564 -11.30 -1.35 8.23
C PRO A 564 -12.01 -2.47 9.00
N TYR A 565 -12.55 -3.46 8.29
CA TYR A 565 -13.21 -4.63 8.86
C TYR A 565 -12.26 -5.74 9.34
N MET A 566 -10.95 -5.68 9.04
CA MET A 566 -9.99 -6.70 9.51
C MET A 566 -9.60 -6.46 10.96
N SER A 567 -9.56 -7.51 11.79
CA SER A 567 -9.04 -7.37 13.16
C SER A 567 -7.51 -7.23 13.20
N THR A 568 -6.83 -7.92 12.28
CA THR A 568 -5.37 -7.90 12.15
C THR A 568 -4.90 -6.59 11.54
N ARG A 569 -3.86 -6.00 12.13
CA ARG A 569 -3.30 -4.69 11.73
C ARG A 569 -2.01 -4.87 10.96
N MET A 570 -1.81 -4.04 9.92
CA MET A 570 -0.54 -4.00 9.19
C MET A 570 0.55 -3.40 10.08
N PRO A 571 1.65 -4.13 10.40
CA PRO A 571 2.67 -3.61 11.28
C PRO A 571 3.45 -2.44 10.68
N GLN A 572 3.76 -1.42 11.49
CA GLN A 572 4.58 -0.28 11.10
C GLN A 572 6.01 -0.51 11.58
N PHE A 573 6.97 -0.59 10.66
CA PHE A 573 8.38 -0.89 10.96
C PHE A 573 9.28 0.35 11.06
N GLY A 574 8.73 1.53 10.78
CA GLY A 574 9.40 2.83 10.90
C GLY A 574 10.19 3.25 9.66
N GLN A 575 10.33 4.57 9.47
CA GLN A 575 10.93 5.20 8.28
C GLN A 575 12.33 4.66 7.95
N ARG A 576 13.18 4.48 8.97
CA ARG A 576 14.57 4.01 8.79
C ARG A 576 14.65 2.62 8.16
N VAL A 577 13.59 1.82 8.30
CA VAL A 577 13.56 0.41 7.93
C VAL A 577 12.83 0.19 6.61
N VAL A 578 11.62 0.74 6.46
CA VAL A 578 10.75 0.52 5.30
C VAL A 578 10.67 1.71 4.35
N GLY A 579 11.39 2.81 4.61
CA GLY A 579 11.27 4.06 3.86
C GLY A 579 11.58 3.98 2.36
N HIS A 580 12.25 2.91 1.90
CA HIS A 580 12.52 2.65 0.48
C HIS A 580 11.81 1.39 -0.06
N LEU A 581 11.03 0.71 0.79
CA LEU A 581 10.43 -0.58 0.42
C LEU A 581 9.31 -0.41 -0.60
N ALA A 582 8.57 0.69 -0.56
CA ALA A 582 7.49 0.97 -1.51
C ALA A 582 8.01 1.08 -2.96
N GLU A 583 9.10 1.81 -3.15
CA GLU A 583 9.81 1.99 -4.41
C GLU A 583 10.43 0.67 -4.87
N ALA A 584 11.08 -0.03 -3.94
CA ALA A 584 11.73 -1.31 -4.21
C ALA A 584 10.74 -2.39 -4.68
N LEU A 585 9.55 -2.46 -4.08
CA LEU A 585 8.47 -3.35 -4.53
C LEU A 585 7.97 -3.00 -5.93
N ALA A 586 7.80 -1.71 -6.24
CA ALA A 586 7.46 -1.26 -7.60
C ALA A 586 8.55 -1.68 -8.62
N CYS A 587 9.82 -1.44 -8.28
CA CYS A 587 10.95 -1.82 -9.11
C CYS A 587 11.04 -3.34 -9.32
N ALA A 588 10.80 -4.15 -8.29
CA ALA A 588 10.77 -5.61 -8.41
C ALA A 588 9.69 -6.12 -9.37
N ASP A 589 8.59 -5.36 -9.53
CA ASP A 589 7.49 -5.68 -10.42
C ASP A 589 7.61 -5.02 -11.81
N GLY A 590 8.77 -4.44 -12.15
CA GLY A 590 9.03 -3.84 -13.46
C GLY A 590 8.38 -2.46 -13.68
N VAL A 591 8.07 -1.76 -12.59
CA VAL A 591 7.38 -0.47 -12.60
C VAL A 591 8.29 0.59 -11.98
N PHE A 592 8.46 1.74 -12.64
CA PHE A 592 9.18 2.84 -12.00
C PHE A 592 8.33 3.43 -10.86
N PRO A 593 8.95 3.81 -9.74
CA PRO A 593 8.25 4.49 -8.66
C PRO A 593 7.49 5.72 -9.18
N ASP A 594 6.28 5.93 -8.65
CA ASP A 594 5.44 7.09 -8.95
C ASP A 594 5.00 7.25 -10.44
N THR A 595 5.36 6.31 -11.33
CA THR A 595 4.89 6.31 -12.73
C THR A 595 3.71 5.38 -12.92
N ASP A 596 2.64 5.86 -13.53
CA ASP A 596 1.52 5.04 -14.00
C ASP A 596 1.40 5.20 -15.52
N VAL A 597 0.76 4.21 -16.17
CA VAL A 597 0.32 4.38 -17.55
C VAL A 597 -0.69 5.53 -17.58
N PRO A 598 -0.64 6.45 -18.57
CA PRO A 598 -1.62 7.51 -18.67
C PRO A 598 -3.05 6.96 -18.63
N ALA A 599 -3.78 7.36 -17.61
CA ALA A 599 -5.20 7.07 -17.46
C ALA A 599 -6.02 7.83 -18.53
N PRO A 600 -7.21 7.33 -18.90
CA PRO A 600 -8.10 8.04 -19.81
C PRO A 600 -8.52 9.37 -19.17
N VAL A 601 -8.54 10.42 -19.98
CA VAL A 601 -9.01 11.75 -19.56
C VAL A 601 -10.52 11.66 -19.31
N PRO A 602 -11.00 11.92 -18.08
CA PRO A 602 -12.43 11.82 -17.80
C PRO A 602 -13.24 12.81 -18.62
N THR A 603 -14.32 12.34 -19.23
CA THR A 603 -15.35 13.14 -19.88
C THR A 603 -16.68 12.99 -19.13
N ASP A 604 -17.62 13.91 -19.36
CA ASP A 604 -18.97 13.81 -18.77
C ASP A 604 -19.63 12.47 -19.13
N GLU A 605 -19.52 12.03 -20.39
CA GLU A 605 -20.05 10.74 -20.85
C GLU A 605 -19.45 9.57 -20.06
N MET A 606 -18.12 9.56 -19.87
CA MET A 606 -17.43 8.52 -19.13
C MET A 606 -17.82 8.50 -17.66
N VAL A 607 -17.89 9.67 -17.01
CA VAL A 607 -18.28 9.78 -15.59
C VAL A 607 -19.70 9.27 -15.39
N LEU A 608 -20.65 9.65 -16.27
CA LEU A 608 -22.04 9.20 -16.17
C LEU A 608 -22.18 7.70 -16.44
N ALA A 609 -21.47 7.18 -17.45
CA ALA A 609 -21.45 5.75 -17.72
C ALA A 609 -20.85 4.96 -16.54
N GLY A 610 -19.74 5.42 -15.97
CA GLY A 610 -19.08 4.80 -14.81
C GLY A 610 -19.95 4.81 -13.55
N LYS A 611 -20.61 5.94 -13.27
CA LYS A 611 -21.59 6.06 -12.18
C LYS A 611 -22.74 5.08 -12.33
N LYS A 612 -23.30 4.96 -13.55
CA LYS A 612 -24.38 4.03 -13.84
C LYS A 612 -23.92 2.56 -13.73
N LEU A 613 -22.71 2.24 -14.18
CA LEU A 613 -22.12 0.91 -14.00
C LEU A 613 -21.91 0.56 -12.51
N ALA A 614 -21.56 1.53 -11.66
CA ALA A 614 -21.35 1.28 -10.23
C ALA A 614 -22.66 1.07 -9.44
N GLY A 615 -23.79 1.58 -9.95
CA GLY A 615 -25.10 1.53 -9.28
C GLY A 615 -25.84 0.21 -9.43
N GLU A 616 -27.00 0.12 -8.76
CA GLU A 616 -27.86 -1.07 -8.68
C GLU A 616 -28.28 -1.63 -10.06
N THR A 617 -28.52 -0.76 -11.04
CA THR A 617 -28.93 -1.15 -12.39
C THR A 617 -27.77 -1.48 -13.34
N GLY A 618 -26.53 -1.38 -12.87
CA GLY A 618 -25.30 -1.70 -13.59
C GLY A 618 -24.67 -3.01 -13.14
N LEU A 619 -23.39 -2.95 -12.74
CA LEU A 619 -22.62 -4.05 -12.15
C LEU A 619 -22.82 -4.18 -10.63
N TYR A 620 -23.65 -3.31 -10.04
CA TYR A 620 -24.01 -3.28 -8.63
C TYR A 620 -22.82 -3.28 -7.65
N CYS A 621 -21.78 -2.50 -7.96
CA CYS A 621 -20.57 -2.42 -7.14
C CYS A 621 -20.86 -2.04 -5.68
N ILE A 622 -21.84 -1.15 -5.44
CA ILE A 622 -22.24 -0.68 -4.11
C ILE A 622 -22.86 -1.76 -3.20
N ASN A 623 -23.22 -2.92 -3.75
CA ASN A 623 -23.67 -4.07 -2.94
C ASN A 623 -22.51 -4.69 -2.16
N CYS A 624 -21.28 -4.58 -2.67
CA CYS A 624 -20.09 -5.21 -2.09
C CYS A 624 -19.01 -4.19 -1.71
N HIS A 625 -19.01 -2.97 -2.23
CA HIS A 625 -17.98 -1.98 -1.98
C HIS A 625 -18.53 -0.81 -1.17
N THR A 626 -17.78 -0.43 -0.13
CA THR A 626 -18.09 0.77 0.63
C THR A 626 -17.87 2.01 -0.23
N PHE A 627 -18.81 2.94 -0.20
CA PHE A 627 -18.80 4.22 -0.88
C PHE A 627 -19.14 5.32 0.13
N ASN A 628 -18.18 6.20 0.40
CA ASN A 628 -18.26 7.26 1.41
C ASN A 628 -18.80 6.78 2.77
N GLY A 629 -18.29 5.64 3.24
CA GLY A 629 -18.73 4.99 4.48
C GLY A 629 -20.06 4.25 4.41
N GLN A 630 -20.71 4.17 3.25
CA GLN A 630 -22.00 3.52 3.04
C GLN A 630 -21.86 2.28 2.14
N VAL A 631 -22.67 1.26 2.37
CA VAL A 631 -22.75 0.06 1.53
C VAL A 631 -24.18 -0.46 1.57
N THR A 632 -24.69 -1.02 0.47
CA THR A 632 -26.07 -1.56 0.44
C THR A 632 -26.13 -3.03 0.87
N GLY A 633 -25.00 -3.74 0.80
CA GLY A 633 -24.88 -5.14 1.20
C GLY A 633 -23.63 -5.41 2.04
N THR A 634 -22.84 -6.41 1.66
CA THR A 634 -21.70 -6.89 2.43
C THR A 634 -20.48 -5.94 2.30
N PRO A 635 -19.93 -5.39 3.39
CA PRO A 635 -18.89 -4.36 3.32
C PRO A 635 -17.52 -4.90 2.84
N GLY A 636 -17.16 -4.62 1.59
CA GLY A 636 -15.81 -4.82 1.05
C GLY A 636 -14.97 -3.54 1.02
N PRO A 637 -13.80 -3.55 0.35
CA PRO A 637 -12.88 -2.43 0.31
C PRO A 637 -13.54 -1.13 -0.18
N ASP A 638 -13.21 -0.02 0.46
CA ASP A 638 -13.78 1.29 0.14
C ASP A 638 -13.27 1.80 -1.22
N ILE A 639 -14.20 2.06 -2.15
CA ILE A 639 -13.90 2.54 -3.51
C ILE A 639 -13.85 4.07 -3.62
N THR A 640 -14.15 4.81 -2.55
CA THR A 640 -14.15 6.28 -2.55
C THR A 640 -12.81 6.85 -2.95
N ASN A 641 -11.72 6.30 -2.40
CA ASN A 641 -10.35 6.75 -2.70
C ASN A 641 -9.64 5.81 -3.67
N PHE A 642 -10.38 5.06 -4.50
CA PHE A 642 -9.86 3.97 -5.33
C PHE A 642 -8.67 4.37 -6.21
N ALA A 643 -8.84 5.42 -7.03
CA ALA A 643 -7.80 5.86 -7.98
C ALA A 643 -6.56 6.47 -7.31
N SER A 644 -6.64 6.87 -6.04
CA SER A 644 -5.46 7.33 -5.27
C SER A 644 -4.58 6.16 -4.79
N ARG A 645 -5.12 4.95 -4.76
CA ARG A 645 -4.48 3.75 -4.19
C ARG A 645 -4.01 2.76 -5.23
N ILE A 646 -4.77 2.62 -6.31
CA ILE A 646 -4.57 1.61 -7.35
C ILE A 646 -3.98 2.26 -8.60
N ARG A 647 -3.09 1.56 -9.30
CA ARG A 647 -2.59 1.99 -10.61
C ARG A 647 -3.61 1.69 -11.71
N TYR A 648 -3.76 2.60 -12.65
CA TYR A 648 -4.71 2.48 -13.78
C TYR A 648 -4.45 1.22 -14.60
N GLU A 649 -3.19 0.95 -14.93
CA GLU A 649 -2.82 -0.24 -15.72
C GLU A 649 -3.35 -1.53 -15.07
N TRP A 650 -3.10 -1.68 -13.76
CA TRP A 650 -3.57 -2.84 -13.01
C TRP A 650 -5.10 -2.92 -12.96
N TRP A 651 -5.80 -1.79 -12.74
CA TRP A 651 -7.25 -1.75 -12.77
C TRP A 651 -7.80 -2.22 -14.12
N ALA A 652 -7.24 -1.67 -15.21
CA ALA A 652 -7.68 -1.94 -16.55
C ALA A 652 -7.61 -3.43 -16.87
N ASP A 653 -6.64 -4.18 -16.32
CA ASP A 653 -6.54 -5.63 -16.45
C ASP A 653 -7.42 -6.38 -15.45
N TYR A 654 -7.35 -6.01 -14.17
CA TYR A 654 -8.00 -6.71 -13.06
C TYR A 654 -9.51 -6.85 -13.22
N ILE A 655 -10.20 -5.78 -13.61
CA ILE A 655 -11.67 -5.76 -13.70
C ILE A 655 -12.23 -6.72 -14.75
N HIS A 656 -11.38 -7.18 -15.68
CA HIS A 656 -11.77 -8.11 -16.75
C HIS A 656 -11.76 -9.57 -16.28
N ASP A 657 -10.83 -9.91 -15.39
CA ASP A 657 -10.72 -11.27 -14.86
C ASP A 657 -10.15 -11.29 -13.42
N PRO A 658 -10.94 -10.88 -12.41
CA PRO A 658 -10.44 -10.74 -11.04
C PRO A 658 -9.79 -12.01 -10.46
N ASP A 659 -10.31 -13.20 -10.79
CA ASP A 659 -9.80 -14.49 -10.29
C ASP A 659 -8.39 -14.83 -10.82
N ARG A 660 -8.02 -14.31 -12.00
CA ARG A 660 -6.64 -14.47 -12.52
C ARG A 660 -5.60 -13.71 -11.70
N PHE A 661 -5.98 -12.59 -11.08
CA PHE A 661 -5.10 -11.80 -10.22
C PHE A 661 -5.22 -12.18 -8.75
N LYS A 662 -6.41 -12.59 -8.31
CA LYS A 662 -6.69 -12.97 -6.93
C LYS A 662 -7.56 -14.23 -6.91
N PRO A 663 -6.93 -15.43 -6.86
CA PRO A 663 -7.66 -16.69 -6.87
C PRO A 663 -8.61 -16.81 -5.69
N GLY A 664 -9.84 -17.27 -5.94
CA GLY A 664 -10.86 -17.40 -4.91
C GLY A 664 -11.45 -16.05 -4.48
N THR A 665 -11.30 -15.02 -5.31
CA THR A 665 -11.90 -13.72 -5.01
C THR A 665 -13.42 -13.73 -5.11
N ARG A 666 -14.09 -13.01 -4.21
CA ARG A 666 -15.54 -12.78 -4.29
C ARG A 666 -15.94 -11.84 -5.41
N MET A 667 -14.99 -11.10 -5.98
CA MET A 667 -15.28 -10.17 -7.06
C MET A 667 -15.64 -10.94 -8.33
N GLN A 668 -16.82 -10.68 -8.87
CA GLN A 668 -17.35 -11.40 -10.02
C GLN A 668 -16.61 -11.06 -11.31
N LYS A 669 -16.56 -12.02 -12.24
CA LYS A 669 -16.12 -11.78 -13.60
C LYS A 669 -17.27 -11.18 -14.41
N PHE A 670 -17.19 -9.87 -14.68
CA PHE A 670 -18.26 -9.13 -15.37
C PHE A 670 -18.20 -9.23 -16.90
N TYR A 671 -17.08 -9.71 -17.45
CA TYR A 671 -16.82 -9.72 -18.89
C TYR A 671 -16.53 -11.11 -19.41
N ARG A 672 -17.09 -11.41 -20.58
CA ARG A 672 -16.79 -12.61 -21.38
C ARG A 672 -16.37 -12.16 -22.76
N ASN A 673 -15.19 -12.59 -23.22
CA ASN A 673 -14.66 -12.26 -24.55
C ASN A 673 -14.66 -10.74 -24.84
N ASN A 674 -14.20 -9.93 -23.87
CA ASN A 674 -14.24 -8.45 -23.89
C ASN A 674 -15.65 -7.82 -24.03
N LYS A 675 -16.70 -8.56 -23.71
CA LYS A 675 -18.08 -8.04 -23.68
C LYS A 675 -18.71 -8.23 -22.30
N GLY A 676 -19.25 -7.14 -21.78
CA GLY A 676 -19.95 -7.09 -20.49
C GLY A 676 -21.39 -7.56 -20.61
N THR A 677 -21.95 -8.02 -19.50
CA THR A 677 -23.37 -8.40 -19.42
C THR A 677 -24.31 -7.19 -19.56
N ILE A 678 -23.84 -6.01 -19.15
CA ILE A 678 -24.59 -4.75 -19.25
C ILE A 678 -24.33 -4.12 -20.62
N THR A 679 -25.08 -4.52 -21.64
CA THR A 679 -24.91 -4.02 -23.02
C THR A 679 -25.55 -2.65 -23.25
N SER A 680 -26.47 -2.23 -22.37
CA SER A 680 -27.15 -0.93 -22.45
C SER A 680 -26.24 0.27 -22.19
N ILE A 681 -25.02 0.05 -21.69
CA ILE A 681 -24.01 1.09 -21.41
C ILE A 681 -22.81 0.80 -22.31
N LEU A 682 -22.44 1.73 -23.19
CA LEU A 682 -21.25 1.63 -24.05
C LEU A 682 -21.18 0.30 -24.85
N GLU A 683 -22.34 -0.24 -25.24
CA GLU A 683 -22.48 -1.49 -26.02
C GLU A 683 -21.83 -2.73 -25.37
N GLY A 684 -21.69 -2.70 -24.04
CA GLY A 684 -21.00 -3.74 -23.29
C GLY A 684 -19.50 -3.84 -23.61
N ASP A 685 -18.90 -2.84 -24.27
CA ASP A 685 -17.46 -2.88 -24.55
C ASP A 685 -16.64 -2.81 -23.26
N SER A 686 -15.88 -3.87 -22.97
CA SER A 686 -15.24 -4.01 -21.67
C SER A 686 -14.18 -2.94 -21.39
N ARG A 687 -13.49 -2.47 -22.44
CA ARG A 687 -12.49 -1.40 -22.30
C ARG A 687 -13.18 -0.08 -22.01
N ARG A 688 -14.17 0.31 -22.82
CA ARG A 688 -14.90 1.57 -22.61
C ARG A 688 -15.61 1.58 -21.26
N GLN A 689 -16.19 0.46 -20.81
CA GLN A 689 -16.80 0.35 -19.49
C GLN A 689 -15.78 0.43 -18.35
N SER A 690 -14.63 -0.24 -18.48
CA SER A 690 -13.50 -0.15 -17.55
C SER A 690 -12.99 1.28 -17.40
N ASP A 691 -12.82 1.98 -18.52
CA ASP A 691 -12.31 3.36 -18.58
C ASP A 691 -13.34 4.34 -18.00
N ALA A 692 -14.63 4.14 -18.28
CA ALA A 692 -15.72 4.92 -17.70
C ALA A 692 -15.79 4.75 -16.17
N MET A 693 -15.69 3.51 -15.67
CA MET A 693 -15.61 3.26 -14.22
C MET A 693 -14.38 3.92 -13.61
N TRP A 694 -13.21 3.84 -14.25
CA TRP A 694 -12.02 4.54 -13.78
C TRP A 694 -12.24 6.06 -13.71
N ALA A 695 -12.79 6.66 -14.78
CA ALA A 695 -13.08 8.09 -14.84
C ALA A 695 -13.99 8.54 -13.68
N TYR A 696 -15.02 7.74 -13.37
CA TYR A 696 -15.89 7.96 -12.22
C TYR A 696 -15.13 7.80 -10.89
N PHE A 697 -14.43 6.68 -10.67
CA PHE A 697 -13.65 6.42 -9.45
C PHE A 697 -12.54 7.44 -9.18
N ASN A 698 -12.02 8.06 -10.24
CA ASN A 698 -11.01 9.10 -10.15
C ASN A 698 -11.53 10.43 -9.57
N LEU A 699 -12.86 10.61 -9.43
CA LEU A 699 -13.43 11.76 -8.74
C LEU A 699 -13.25 11.68 -7.21
N GLY A 700 -12.87 10.52 -6.65
CA GLY A 700 -12.49 10.41 -5.24
C GLY A 700 -13.67 10.65 -4.28
N LEU A 701 -13.40 11.38 -3.19
CA LEU A 701 -14.41 11.91 -2.24
C LEU A 701 -15.50 12.76 -2.89
N PHE A 702 -15.33 13.15 -4.16
CA PHE A 702 -16.25 14.01 -4.89
C PHE A 702 -17.09 13.26 -5.91
N MET A 703 -17.01 11.92 -5.94
CA MET A 703 -17.90 11.10 -6.74
C MET A 703 -19.37 11.36 -6.33
N PRO A 704 -20.26 11.70 -7.28
CA PRO A 704 -21.68 11.75 -7.00
C PRO A 704 -22.21 10.34 -6.70
N ALA A 705 -23.04 10.17 -5.68
CA ALA A 705 -23.57 8.86 -5.29
C ALA A 705 -24.23 8.13 -6.49
N PRO A 706 -23.96 6.82 -6.68
CA PRO A 706 -24.60 6.03 -7.72
C PRO A 706 -26.03 5.66 -7.33
N GLU A 707 -26.84 5.27 -8.32
CA GLU A 707 -28.20 4.78 -8.10
C GLU A 707 -28.22 3.57 -7.15
N GLY A 708 -29.17 3.55 -6.21
CA GLY A 708 -29.33 2.50 -5.20
C GLY A 708 -28.67 2.81 -3.84
N LEU A 709 -27.77 3.79 -3.77
CA LEU A 709 -27.17 4.21 -2.50
C LEU A 709 -28.09 5.19 -1.76
N THR A 710 -28.67 4.75 -0.64
CA THR A 710 -29.50 5.60 0.23
C THR A 710 -28.72 6.04 1.47
N VAL A 711 -28.86 7.31 1.85
CA VAL A 711 -28.26 7.87 3.07
C VAL A 711 -29.25 7.68 4.21
N PRO A 712 -28.92 6.92 5.28
CA PRO A 712 -29.82 6.80 6.44
C PRO A 712 -30.03 8.15 7.12
N GLY A 713 -31.28 8.55 7.34
CA GLY A 713 -31.65 9.70 8.19
C GLY A 713 -31.76 11.08 7.52
N GLY A 714 -31.59 11.18 6.20
CA GLY A 714 -31.78 12.43 5.43
C GLY A 714 -32.70 12.24 4.21
N TYR A 715 -33.21 13.34 3.64
CA TYR A 715 -33.93 13.33 2.37
C TYR A 715 -32.97 13.75 1.24
N ALA A 716 -31.94 12.93 1.02
CA ALA A 716 -30.95 13.19 -0.01
C ALA A 716 -31.60 13.31 -1.40
N VAL A 717 -31.40 14.46 -2.05
CA VAL A 717 -31.83 14.68 -3.43
C VAL A 717 -30.67 14.30 -4.33
N ASN A 718 -30.66 13.04 -4.79
CA ASN A 718 -29.65 12.55 -5.70
C ASN A 718 -29.92 13.04 -7.12
N VAL A 719 -28.89 13.58 -7.78
CA VAL A 719 -28.94 13.94 -9.19
C VAL A 719 -28.46 12.73 -9.98
N LEU A 720 -29.33 12.07 -10.73
CA LEU A 720 -29.01 10.83 -11.44
C LEU A 720 -28.47 11.12 -12.85
N ASP A 721 -29.38 11.24 -13.82
CA ASP A 721 -29.13 11.24 -15.27
C ASP A 721 -29.45 12.58 -15.95
N LYS A 722 -30.25 13.44 -15.31
CA LYS A 722 -30.59 14.80 -15.78
C LYS A 722 -30.41 15.85 -14.68
N PRO A 723 -30.25 17.14 -15.04
CA PRO A 723 -30.21 18.21 -14.06
C PRO A 723 -31.48 18.25 -13.20
N VAL A 724 -31.30 18.52 -11.91
CA VAL A 724 -32.38 18.67 -10.94
C VAL A 724 -32.42 20.11 -10.48
N VAL A 725 -33.61 20.72 -10.50
CA VAL A 725 -33.83 22.08 -10.00
C VAL A 725 -34.71 22.01 -8.76
N LEU A 726 -34.19 22.51 -7.63
CA LEU A 726 -34.91 22.58 -6.37
C LEU A 726 -34.98 24.02 -5.89
N ARG A 727 -36.20 24.55 -5.76
CA ARG A 727 -36.43 25.84 -5.09
C ARG A 727 -36.48 25.60 -3.59
N THR A 728 -35.64 26.29 -2.83
CA THR A 728 -35.52 26.07 -1.38
C THR A 728 -34.96 27.31 -0.66
N PHE A 729 -34.89 27.22 0.66
CA PHE A 729 -34.19 28.17 1.51
C PHE A 729 -32.73 27.74 1.60
N MET A 730 -31.79 28.62 1.24
CA MET A 730 -30.36 28.35 1.39
C MET A 730 -29.70 29.44 2.23
N ARG A 731 -28.71 29.04 3.03
CA ARG A 731 -27.99 29.96 3.93
C ARG A 731 -27.47 31.20 3.20
N ASP A 732 -26.82 31.00 2.06
CA ASP A 732 -26.16 32.07 1.30
C ASP A 732 -26.96 32.54 0.07
N GLY A 733 -27.97 31.77 -0.35
CA GLY A 733 -28.88 32.09 -1.47
C GLY A 733 -30.24 32.67 -1.05
N GLY A 734 -30.48 32.79 0.26
CA GLY A 734 -31.69 33.37 0.82
C GLY A 734 -32.94 32.49 0.67
N SER A 735 -34.11 33.10 0.88
CA SER A 735 -35.40 32.40 0.97
C SER A 735 -36.06 32.07 -0.37
N ARG A 736 -35.45 32.46 -1.48
CA ARG A 736 -35.89 32.11 -2.84
C ARG A 736 -34.71 31.62 -3.67
N ALA A 737 -33.84 30.82 -3.05
CA ALA A 737 -32.75 30.19 -3.75
C ALA A 737 -33.28 29.12 -4.72
N ILE A 738 -32.63 29.01 -5.87
CA ILE A 738 -32.84 27.97 -6.86
C ILE A 738 -31.55 27.19 -6.92
N ALA A 739 -31.54 26.01 -6.29
CA ALA A 739 -30.43 25.09 -6.38
C ALA A 739 -30.55 24.26 -7.65
N VAL A 740 -29.46 24.13 -8.37
CA VAL A 740 -29.38 23.36 -9.62
C VAL A 740 -28.27 22.35 -9.49
N GLY A 741 -28.61 21.08 -9.62
CA GLY A 741 -27.66 19.99 -9.53
C GLY A 741 -27.47 19.29 -10.87
N TYR A 742 -26.22 19.14 -11.35
CA TYR A 742 -25.91 18.40 -12.57
C TYR A 742 -25.48 16.95 -12.29
N PRO A 743 -25.80 16.01 -13.19
CA PRO A 743 -25.38 14.60 -13.12
C PRO A 743 -23.86 14.38 -12.95
N THR A 744 -23.06 15.32 -13.45
CA THR A 744 -21.59 15.35 -13.36
C THR A 744 -21.06 15.59 -11.93
N GLY A 745 -21.94 15.88 -10.97
CA GLY A 745 -21.58 16.13 -9.57
C GLY A 745 -21.13 17.57 -9.29
N VAL A 746 -21.42 18.51 -10.20
CA VAL A 746 -21.21 19.95 -10.00
C VAL A 746 -22.56 20.63 -9.87
N HIS A 747 -22.68 21.49 -8.88
CA HIS A 747 -23.95 22.06 -8.45
C HIS A 747 -23.78 23.53 -8.14
N PHE A 748 -24.86 24.30 -8.20
CA PHE A 748 -24.83 25.72 -7.83
C PHE A 748 -26.15 26.19 -7.23
N ALA A 749 -26.09 27.34 -6.55
CA ALA A 749 -27.26 28.06 -6.06
C ALA A 749 -27.41 29.40 -6.78
N PHE A 750 -28.63 29.71 -7.21
CA PHE A 750 -28.99 31.01 -7.78
C PHE A 750 -29.97 31.74 -6.85
N ASP A 751 -29.64 32.97 -6.48
CA ASP A 751 -30.53 33.84 -5.70
C ASP A 751 -31.45 34.60 -6.66
N SER A 752 -32.72 34.20 -6.69
CA SER A 752 -33.72 34.83 -7.56
C SER A 752 -34.19 36.22 -7.09
N VAL A 753 -33.92 36.60 -5.83
CA VAL A 753 -34.24 37.94 -5.31
C VAL A 753 -33.18 38.93 -5.76
N GLN A 754 -31.90 38.55 -5.62
CA GLN A 754 -30.76 39.39 -6.00
C GLN A 754 -30.37 39.23 -7.48
N VAL A 755 -30.95 38.25 -8.19
CA VAL A 755 -30.66 37.93 -9.60
C VAL A 755 -29.17 37.65 -9.82
N ARG A 756 -28.64 36.67 -9.07
CA ARG A 756 -27.23 36.30 -9.15
C ARG A 756 -26.98 34.82 -8.88
N LEU A 757 -25.92 34.30 -9.48
CA LEU A 757 -25.25 33.10 -8.98
C LEU A 757 -24.69 33.38 -7.57
N VAL A 758 -24.78 32.42 -6.65
CA VAL A 758 -24.35 32.57 -5.26
C VAL A 758 -23.01 31.89 -5.06
N ASP A 759 -22.97 30.59 -5.30
CA ASP A 759 -21.84 29.72 -5.13
C ASP A 759 -21.98 28.49 -6.05
N ALA A 760 -20.90 27.73 -6.14
CA ALA A 760 -20.87 26.41 -6.75
C ALA A 760 -20.17 25.43 -5.82
N TRP A 761 -20.66 24.19 -5.76
CA TRP A 761 -20.07 23.09 -5.00
C TRP A 761 -20.02 21.82 -5.84
N ARG A 762 -19.30 20.81 -5.33
CA ARG A 762 -19.19 19.50 -5.98
C ARG A 762 -19.50 18.35 -5.04
N GLY A 763 -19.78 17.17 -5.60
CA GLY A 763 -20.04 15.93 -4.86
C GLY A 763 -21.54 15.62 -4.81
N SER A 764 -22.07 15.39 -3.62
CA SER A 764 -23.51 15.20 -3.42
C SER A 764 -24.25 16.54 -3.50
N PHE A 765 -25.47 16.50 -4.05
CA PHE A 765 -26.25 17.70 -4.32
C PHE A 765 -26.78 18.37 -3.03
N LEU A 766 -27.89 17.88 -2.48
CA LEU A 766 -28.55 18.47 -1.31
C LEU A 766 -29.19 17.40 -0.43
N ASP A 767 -29.34 17.71 0.85
CA ASP A 767 -30.26 17.03 1.75
C ASP A 767 -31.50 17.91 1.97
N ALA A 768 -32.65 17.49 1.45
CA ALA A 768 -33.88 18.24 1.55
C ALA A 768 -34.60 18.07 2.89
N ALA A 769 -34.02 17.37 3.89
CA ALA A 769 -34.67 17.15 5.18
C ALA A 769 -35.10 18.45 5.86
N GLY A 770 -34.25 19.49 5.84
CA GLY A 770 -34.60 20.80 6.38
C GLY A 770 -35.71 21.53 5.60
N ALA A 771 -35.80 21.29 4.29
CA ALA A 771 -36.82 21.87 3.42
C ALA A 771 -38.17 21.13 3.48
N TRP A 772 -38.16 19.85 3.87
CA TRP A 772 -39.37 19.01 3.87
C TRP A 772 -39.87 18.66 5.28
N ALA A 773 -39.09 18.88 6.33
CA ALA A 773 -39.56 18.75 7.72
C ALA A 773 -40.41 19.96 8.17
N ASN A 774 -41.47 19.70 8.95
CA ASN A 774 -42.29 20.68 9.67
C ASN A 774 -42.59 21.99 8.91
N ARG A 775 -43.31 21.89 7.77
CA ARG A 775 -43.71 23.02 6.90
C ARG A 775 -42.56 23.76 6.19
N GLY A 776 -41.35 23.19 6.17
CA GLY A 776 -40.28 23.57 5.23
C GLY A 776 -39.62 24.92 5.46
N GLY A 777 -39.14 25.17 6.68
CA GLY A 777 -38.57 26.48 7.07
C GLY A 777 -37.06 26.50 7.37
N SER A 778 -36.34 25.39 7.20
CA SER A 778 -34.90 25.33 7.54
C SER A 778 -34.03 25.49 6.31
N ASN A 779 -32.93 26.24 6.46
CA ASN A 779 -31.95 26.43 5.40
C ASN A 779 -31.27 25.10 5.03
N VAL A 780 -31.22 24.81 3.73
CA VAL A 780 -30.44 23.71 3.16
C VAL A 780 -29.07 24.25 2.71
N THR A 781 -28.06 23.40 2.78
CA THR A 781 -26.71 23.66 2.26
C THR A 781 -26.28 22.56 1.30
N GLY A 782 -25.42 22.90 0.33
CA GLY A 782 -24.74 21.91 -0.50
C GLY A 782 -24.05 20.85 0.34
N GLN A 783 -24.13 19.58 -0.07
CA GLN A 783 -23.59 18.44 0.68
C GLN A 783 -22.10 18.17 0.39
N GLY A 784 -21.44 19.07 -0.33
CA GLY A 784 -20.01 18.96 -0.62
C GLY A 784 -19.29 20.30 -0.57
N PRO A 785 -17.96 20.31 -0.76
CA PRO A 785 -17.17 21.52 -0.61
C PRO A 785 -17.55 22.54 -1.67
N VAL A 786 -17.71 23.79 -1.22
CA VAL A 786 -17.83 24.95 -2.11
C VAL A 786 -16.53 25.12 -2.88
N ILE A 787 -16.63 25.13 -4.20
CA ILE A 787 -15.48 25.21 -5.10
C ILE A 787 -15.31 26.63 -5.67
N TRP A 788 -16.38 27.43 -5.71
CA TRP A 788 -16.34 28.80 -6.18
C TRP A 788 -17.43 29.65 -5.51
N ASN A 789 -17.12 30.91 -5.24
CA ASN A 789 -18.05 31.90 -4.70
C ASN A 789 -18.25 33.03 -5.70
N ALA A 790 -19.50 33.37 -6.00
CA ALA A 790 -19.79 34.48 -6.89
C ALA A 790 -19.50 35.83 -6.23
N PRO A 791 -19.00 36.81 -6.98
CA PRO A 791 -18.96 38.20 -6.53
C PRO A 791 -20.31 38.65 -5.98
N ARG A 792 -20.29 39.50 -4.95
CA ARG A 792 -21.52 40.07 -4.40
C ARG A 792 -22.16 41.00 -5.44
N GLY A 793 -23.50 40.99 -5.48
CA GLY A 793 -24.29 41.81 -6.40
C GLY A 793 -24.59 41.15 -7.75
N PRO A 794 -25.18 41.91 -8.70
CA PRO A 794 -25.59 41.40 -10.00
C PRO A 794 -24.38 41.09 -10.89
N ALA A 795 -24.53 40.09 -11.76
CA ALA A 795 -23.46 39.71 -12.70
C ALA A 795 -23.31 40.72 -13.85
N LEU A 796 -24.41 41.31 -14.31
CA LEU A 796 -24.46 42.21 -15.46
C LEU A 796 -24.98 43.59 -15.09
N LEU A 797 -24.40 44.63 -15.68
CA LEU A 797 -24.85 46.01 -15.64
C LEU A 797 -24.90 46.59 -17.05
N VAL A 798 -25.85 47.50 -17.31
CA VAL A 798 -26.01 48.19 -18.60
C VAL A 798 -25.52 49.63 -18.46
N GLY A 799 -24.76 50.12 -19.44
CA GLY A 799 -24.32 51.52 -19.53
C GLY A 799 -22.86 51.75 -19.14
N GLU A 800 -22.61 52.81 -18.36
CA GLU A 800 -21.26 53.19 -17.94
C GLU A 800 -20.68 52.25 -16.88
N ARG A 801 -19.35 52.17 -16.81
CA ARG A 801 -18.67 51.38 -15.77
C ARG A 801 -18.96 52.01 -14.40
N PRO A 802 -19.47 51.24 -13.42
CA PRO A 802 -19.64 51.78 -12.08
C PRO A 802 -18.27 52.06 -11.42
N ALA A 803 -18.19 53.13 -10.63
CA ALA A 803 -17.00 53.44 -9.84
C ALA A 803 -16.69 52.35 -8.80
N ALA A 804 -17.72 51.70 -8.26
CA ALA A 804 -17.64 50.52 -7.42
C ALA A 804 -18.76 49.54 -7.79
N TRP A 805 -18.46 48.24 -7.84
CA TRP A 805 -19.47 47.24 -8.20
C TRP A 805 -20.57 47.17 -7.13
N PRO A 806 -21.86 47.19 -7.51
CA PRO A 806 -22.96 47.06 -6.55
C PRO A 806 -22.87 45.74 -5.80
N THR A 807 -23.14 45.74 -4.49
CA THR A 807 -23.11 44.52 -3.67
C THR A 807 -24.48 43.88 -3.49
N ARG A 808 -25.54 44.54 -3.96
CA ARG A 808 -26.93 44.08 -3.99
C ARG A 808 -27.49 44.22 -5.40
N GLY A 809 -28.30 43.25 -5.81
CA GLY A 809 -29.07 43.25 -7.05
C GLY A 809 -30.57 43.31 -6.77
N GLY A 810 -31.36 42.69 -7.63
CA GLY A 810 -32.81 42.63 -7.50
C GLY A 810 -33.52 43.90 -7.99
N ARG A 811 -34.85 43.92 -7.80
CA ARG A 811 -35.73 44.93 -8.43
C ARG A 811 -35.34 46.37 -8.05
N GLU A 812 -34.92 46.58 -6.80
CA GLU A 812 -34.45 47.89 -6.31
C GLU A 812 -33.15 48.35 -6.99
N ALA A 813 -32.33 47.42 -7.48
CA ALA A 813 -31.11 47.69 -8.24
C ALA A 813 -31.32 47.69 -9.76
N GLY A 814 -32.57 47.57 -10.22
CA GLY A 814 -32.91 47.53 -11.65
C GLY A 814 -32.88 46.14 -12.28
N HIS A 815 -32.76 45.06 -11.50
CA HIS A 815 -32.75 43.67 -12.00
C HIS A 815 -34.03 42.94 -11.62
N ALA A 816 -34.82 42.51 -12.61
CA ALA A 816 -36.05 41.76 -12.37
C ALA A 816 -35.89 40.30 -12.80
N PHE A 817 -36.01 39.37 -11.86
CA PHE A 817 -36.08 37.94 -12.21
C PHE A 817 -37.45 37.61 -12.79
N ASN A 818 -37.46 37.09 -14.02
CA ASN A 818 -38.66 36.77 -14.80
C ASN A 818 -39.01 35.28 -14.77
N GLY A 819 -38.25 34.47 -14.01
CA GLY A 819 -38.42 33.03 -13.91
C GLY A 819 -37.32 32.25 -14.63
N TYR A 820 -37.53 30.95 -14.81
CA TYR A 820 -36.69 30.10 -15.64
C TYR A 820 -37.55 29.13 -16.43
N ARG A 821 -37.02 28.67 -17.56
CA ARG A 821 -37.56 27.55 -18.33
C ARG A 821 -36.53 26.42 -18.38
N LEU A 822 -36.96 25.19 -18.46
CA LEU A 822 -36.04 24.06 -18.66
C LEU A 822 -35.81 23.88 -20.16
N ASP A 823 -34.55 23.64 -20.54
CA ASP A 823 -34.23 23.20 -21.90
C ASP A 823 -34.47 21.68 -22.07
N GLU A 824 -34.18 21.16 -23.26
CA GLU A 824 -34.37 19.74 -23.59
C GLU A 824 -33.54 18.80 -22.71
N SER A 825 -32.41 19.27 -22.17
CA SER A 825 -31.58 18.49 -21.23
C SER A 825 -32.12 18.50 -19.81
N GLY A 826 -33.09 19.37 -19.50
CA GLY A 826 -33.60 19.64 -18.16
C GLY A 826 -32.83 20.72 -17.41
N ALA A 827 -31.84 21.37 -18.03
CA ALA A 827 -31.09 22.46 -17.42
C ALA A 827 -31.93 23.77 -17.43
N PRO A 828 -31.89 24.57 -16.35
CA PRO A 828 -32.62 25.82 -16.29
C PRO A 828 -31.94 26.92 -17.11
N VAL A 829 -32.72 27.57 -17.97
CA VAL A 829 -32.43 28.86 -18.59
C VAL A 829 -33.08 29.94 -17.73
N PHE A 830 -32.25 30.70 -17.01
CA PHE A 830 -32.71 31.79 -16.14
C PHE A 830 -33.03 33.03 -16.99
N LEU A 831 -34.18 33.64 -16.73
CA LEU A 831 -34.69 34.77 -17.48
C LEU A 831 -34.76 35.97 -16.55
N TYR A 832 -34.11 37.07 -16.93
CA TYR A 832 -34.20 38.31 -16.16
C TYR A 832 -34.08 39.55 -17.05
N SER A 833 -34.58 40.67 -16.54
CA SER A 833 -34.48 41.97 -17.17
C SER A 833 -33.56 42.88 -16.38
N ILE A 834 -32.84 43.75 -17.09
CA ILE A 834 -32.00 44.81 -16.53
C ILE A 834 -32.53 46.15 -17.05
N ALA A 835 -32.86 47.06 -16.14
CA ALA A 835 -33.25 48.42 -16.49
C ALA A 835 -32.04 49.20 -17.05
N ASP A 836 -32.24 49.89 -18.16
CA ASP A 836 -31.29 50.85 -18.70
C ASP A 836 -31.53 52.24 -18.09
N SER A 837 -30.43 52.96 -17.84
CA SER A 837 -30.39 54.36 -17.44
C SER A 837 -31.22 55.30 -18.32
N ALA A 838 -31.42 54.97 -19.61
CA ALA A 838 -32.26 55.71 -20.55
C ALA A 838 -33.75 55.31 -20.52
N GLY A 839 -34.18 54.44 -19.59
CA GLY A 839 -35.56 53.96 -19.47
C GLY A 839 -35.92 52.76 -20.35
N GLY A 840 -34.93 52.16 -21.04
CA GLY A 840 -35.06 50.90 -21.79
C GLY A 840 -34.97 49.65 -20.90
N GLU A 841 -35.25 48.48 -21.49
CA GLU A 841 -35.15 47.17 -20.82
C GLU A 841 -34.28 46.22 -21.65
N VAL A 842 -33.20 45.71 -21.04
CA VAL A 842 -32.38 44.64 -21.61
C VAL A 842 -32.83 43.31 -21.03
N ARG A 843 -33.23 42.37 -21.90
CA ARG A 843 -33.63 41.01 -21.49
C ARG A 843 -32.46 40.05 -21.63
N VAL A 844 -32.21 39.27 -20.59
CA VAL A 844 -31.10 38.31 -20.53
C VAL A 844 -31.65 36.90 -20.34
N GLU A 845 -31.19 35.99 -21.19
CA GLU A 845 -31.21 34.56 -20.91
C GLU A 845 -29.82 34.13 -20.40
N GLU A 846 -29.76 33.49 -19.23
CA GLU A 846 -28.53 32.93 -18.69
C GLU A 846 -28.65 31.40 -18.59
N ARG A 847 -27.69 30.70 -19.21
CA ARG A 847 -27.62 29.24 -19.27
C ARG A 847 -26.39 28.77 -18.53
N PHE A 848 -26.52 27.62 -17.88
CA PHE A 848 -25.42 27.00 -17.15
C PHE A 848 -25.17 25.60 -17.70
N ARG A 849 -23.88 25.26 -17.84
CA ARG A 849 -23.43 23.90 -18.12
C ARG A 849 -22.31 23.54 -17.15
N ALA A 850 -22.43 22.40 -16.50
CA ALA A 850 -21.35 21.84 -15.70
C ALA A 850 -20.49 20.89 -16.54
N ILE A 851 -19.18 20.95 -16.35
CA ILE A 851 -18.20 20.02 -16.93
C ILE A 851 -17.48 19.32 -15.77
N GLY A 852 -17.48 17.99 -15.79
CA GLY A 852 -16.81 17.16 -14.78
C GLY A 852 -15.29 17.37 -14.76
N GLY A 853 -14.70 17.44 -13.57
CA GLY A 853 -13.25 17.56 -13.38
C GLY A 853 -12.60 16.18 -13.34
N GLY A 854 -11.59 15.94 -14.18
CA GLY A 854 -10.94 14.65 -14.31
C GLY A 854 -9.42 14.71 -14.26
N GLY A 855 -8.75 13.70 -13.71
CA GLY A 855 -7.29 13.58 -13.79
C GLY A 855 -6.51 14.71 -13.10
N GLY A 856 -7.07 15.29 -12.03
CA GLY A 856 -6.52 16.45 -11.34
C GLY A 856 -6.98 17.81 -11.89
N ALA A 857 -7.70 17.84 -13.03
CA ALA A 857 -8.36 19.05 -13.52
C ALA A 857 -9.58 19.39 -12.67
N MET A 858 -9.77 20.68 -12.40
CA MET A 858 -10.90 21.17 -11.60
C MET A 858 -12.20 21.14 -12.44
N PRO A 859 -13.33 20.69 -11.87
CA PRO A 859 -14.62 20.73 -12.56
C PRO A 859 -15.01 22.17 -12.89
N THR A 860 -15.52 22.45 -14.09
CA THR A 860 -15.84 23.84 -14.51
C THR A 860 -17.34 24.08 -14.66
N ILE A 861 -17.74 25.35 -14.53
CA ILE A 861 -19.10 25.81 -14.86
C ILE A 861 -18.99 26.83 -15.98
N VAL A 862 -19.65 26.55 -17.10
CA VAL A 862 -19.81 27.48 -18.21
C VAL A 862 -21.13 28.22 -18.05
N ARG A 863 -21.05 29.55 -18.06
CA ARG A 863 -22.19 30.48 -18.05
C ARG A 863 -22.31 31.12 -19.41
N THR A 864 -23.44 30.96 -20.08
CA THR A 864 -23.72 31.61 -21.37
C THR A 864 -24.81 32.63 -21.19
N PHE A 865 -24.56 33.87 -21.63
CA PHE A 865 -25.50 34.97 -21.57
C PHE A 865 -25.95 35.33 -22.97
N ALA A 866 -27.26 35.47 -23.18
CA ALA A 866 -27.83 36.03 -24.38
C ALA A 866 -28.66 37.28 -24.02
N ALA A 867 -28.13 38.46 -24.33
CA ALA A 867 -28.75 39.75 -24.03
C ALA A 867 -29.42 40.36 -25.28
N ARG A 868 -30.68 40.79 -25.13
CA ARG A 868 -31.52 41.38 -26.19
C ARG A 868 -32.05 42.75 -25.75
N GLY A 869 -32.27 43.64 -26.72
CA GLY A 869 -32.74 45.01 -26.45
C GLY A 869 -31.62 45.99 -26.13
N LEU A 870 -30.37 45.65 -26.49
CA LEU A 870 -29.23 46.58 -26.40
C LEU A 870 -29.25 47.52 -27.60
N ALA A 871 -29.33 48.82 -27.35
CA ALA A 871 -29.15 49.80 -28.40
C ALA A 871 -27.69 49.80 -28.90
N ARG A 872 -27.49 50.12 -30.18
CA ARG A 872 -26.16 50.22 -30.78
C ARG A 872 -25.28 51.21 -29.99
N GLY A 873 -24.12 50.75 -29.54
CA GLY A 873 -23.18 51.55 -28.74
C GLY A 873 -23.38 51.45 -27.22
N THR A 874 -24.44 50.78 -26.74
CA THR A 874 -24.61 50.50 -25.32
C THR A 874 -23.63 49.40 -24.88
N SER A 875 -22.88 49.66 -23.81
CA SER A 875 -21.97 48.70 -23.20
C SER A 875 -22.68 47.89 -22.11
N LEU A 876 -22.40 46.59 -22.06
CA LEU A 876 -22.69 45.73 -20.91
C LEU A 876 -21.39 45.52 -20.11
N TRP A 877 -21.50 45.54 -18.79
CA TRP A 877 -20.40 45.20 -17.90
C TRP A 877 -20.71 43.90 -17.19
N LEU A 878 -19.81 42.92 -17.31
CA LEU A 878 -19.89 41.63 -16.63
C LEU A 878 -18.87 41.59 -15.49
N HIS A 879 -19.32 41.23 -14.28
CA HIS A 879 -18.42 40.73 -13.24
C HIS A 879 -18.39 39.20 -13.30
N ALA A 880 -17.37 38.68 -13.96
CA ALA A 880 -17.17 37.25 -14.17
C ALA A 880 -16.77 36.56 -12.85
N GLY A 881 -16.00 37.27 -12.02
CA GLY A 881 -15.46 36.77 -10.75
C GLY A 881 -14.03 36.27 -10.90
N ALA A 882 -13.42 35.88 -9.78
CA ALA A 882 -12.09 35.29 -9.79
C ALA A 882 -12.13 33.87 -10.40
N GLY A 883 -11.09 33.49 -11.13
CA GLY A 883 -11.00 32.18 -11.79
C GLY A 883 -11.87 32.03 -13.04
N SER A 884 -12.29 33.13 -13.67
CA SER A 884 -13.14 33.12 -14.85
C SER A 884 -12.38 33.53 -16.13
N ALA A 885 -12.67 32.86 -17.25
CA ALA A 885 -12.09 33.13 -18.56
C ALA A 885 -13.16 33.12 -19.67
N PRO A 886 -13.01 33.89 -20.77
CA PRO A 886 -13.93 33.81 -21.89
C PRO A 886 -13.96 32.40 -22.47
N HIS A 887 -15.14 31.92 -22.86
CA HIS A 887 -15.34 30.59 -23.39
C HIS A 887 -16.15 30.64 -24.70
N GLY A 888 -15.66 29.93 -25.72
CA GLY A 888 -16.26 29.97 -27.07
C GLY A 888 -16.11 31.32 -27.79
N GLU A 889 -16.62 31.39 -29.02
CA GLU A 889 -16.64 32.63 -29.80
C GLU A 889 -17.92 33.44 -29.49
N PRO A 890 -17.81 34.74 -29.13
CA PRO A 890 -18.97 35.59 -28.93
C PRO A 890 -19.67 35.90 -30.25
N SER A 891 -21.00 36.06 -30.19
CA SER A 891 -21.84 36.42 -31.34
C SER A 891 -22.54 37.74 -31.07
N GLY A 892 -22.61 38.61 -32.08
CA GLY A 892 -23.26 39.93 -31.98
C GLY A 892 -22.60 40.91 -30.99
N CYS A 893 -21.40 40.60 -30.48
CA CYS A 893 -20.67 41.47 -29.56
C CYS A 893 -19.15 41.22 -29.57
N THR A 894 -18.39 42.15 -28.97
CA THR A 894 -16.97 41.99 -28.65
C THR A 894 -16.76 42.02 -27.13
N ILE A 895 -15.73 41.32 -26.64
CA ILE A 895 -15.39 41.23 -25.22
C ILE A 895 -14.04 41.92 -24.99
N VAL A 896 -14.00 42.88 -24.07
CA VAL A 896 -12.77 43.61 -23.68
C VAL A 896 -12.55 43.47 -22.18
N ALA A 897 -11.41 42.91 -21.78
CA ALA A 897 -11.08 42.73 -20.37
C ALA A 897 -10.74 44.08 -19.71
N ALA A 898 -11.30 44.37 -18.53
CA ALA A 898 -11.16 45.66 -17.85
C ALA A 898 -10.48 45.56 -16.46
N GLY A 899 -9.81 44.43 -16.20
CA GLY A 899 -9.11 44.10 -14.95
C GLY A 899 -10.04 43.60 -13.83
N GLY A 900 -9.49 42.86 -12.86
CA GLY A 900 -10.22 42.44 -11.64
C GLY A 900 -11.39 41.47 -11.87
N GLY A 901 -11.40 40.70 -12.96
CA GLY A 901 -12.51 39.81 -13.30
C GLY A 901 -13.76 40.55 -13.80
N VAL A 902 -13.59 41.78 -14.30
CA VAL A 902 -14.65 42.60 -14.90
C VAL A 902 -14.37 42.80 -16.39
N TRP A 903 -15.37 42.57 -17.24
CA TRP A 903 -15.26 42.70 -18.70
C TRP A 903 -16.33 43.64 -19.26
N ARG A 904 -15.97 44.36 -20.34
CA ARG A 904 -16.88 45.17 -21.14
C ARG A 904 -17.32 44.35 -22.36
N ILE A 905 -18.62 44.28 -22.59
CA ILE A 905 -19.24 43.62 -23.73
C ILE A 905 -19.88 44.70 -24.59
N GLU A 906 -19.41 44.86 -25.83
CA GLU A 906 -19.92 45.87 -26.76
C GLU A 906 -20.77 45.21 -27.84
N ALA A 907 -22.03 45.60 -27.95
CA ALA A 907 -22.91 45.10 -29.00
C ALA A 907 -22.47 45.64 -30.37
N SER A 908 -22.34 44.76 -31.37
CA SER A 908 -21.93 45.12 -32.72
C SER A 908 -23.09 45.52 -33.65
N GLY A 909 -24.34 45.34 -33.21
CA GLY A 909 -25.57 45.73 -33.92
C GLY A 909 -26.83 45.46 -33.09
N ASP A 910 -28.02 45.56 -33.69
CA ASP A 910 -29.32 45.40 -32.99
C ASP A 910 -29.71 43.93 -32.74
N ALA A 911 -28.84 42.99 -33.09
CA ALA A 911 -29.02 41.55 -32.84
C ALA A 911 -28.71 41.20 -31.36
N ALA A 912 -29.07 39.98 -30.94
CA ALA A 912 -28.73 39.52 -29.59
C ALA A 912 -27.21 39.41 -29.40
N ALA A 913 -26.70 39.95 -28.30
CA ALA A 913 -25.31 39.77 -27.89
C ALA A 913 -25.21 38.47 -27.06
N GLU A 914 -24.47 37.48 -27.57
CA GLU A 914 -24.26 36.19 -26.92
C GLU A 914 -22.78 35.96 -26.60
N PHE A 915 -22.47 35.62 -25.35
CA PHE A 915 -21.11 35.37 -24.89
C PHE A 915 -21.10 34.35 -23.74
N SER A 916 -20.00 33.61 -23.60
CA SER A 916 -19.86 32.64 -22.50
C SER A 916 -18.61 32.86 -21.66
N VAL A 917 -18.71 32.46 -20.40
CA VAL A 917 -17.67 32.54 -19.39
C VAL A 917 -17.50 31.16 -18.80
N GLU A 918 -16.29 30.66 -18.81
CA GLU A 918 -15.91 29.46 -18.06
C GLU A 918 -15.37 29.86 -16.70
N ILE A 919 -15.91 29.22 -15.66
CA ILE A 919 -15.46 29.35 -14.27
C ILE A 919 -14.66 28.09 -13.94
N THR A 920 -13.39 28.26 -13.61
CA THR A 920 -12.52 27.21 -13.08
C THR A 920 -12.38 27.36 -11.56
N PRO A 921 -13.14 26.59 -10.79
CA PRO A 921 -13.18 26.65 -9.34
C PRO A 921 -11.82 26.27 -8.73
N GLY A 922 -11.32 27.05 -7.76
CA GLY A 922 -10.08 26.76 -7.04
C GLY A 922 -8.76 27.22 -7.68
N ALA A 923 -8.78 27.96 -8.80
CA ALA A 923 -7.61 28.72 -9.24
C ALA A 923 -7.38 29.88 -8.25
N LYS A 924 -6.40 29.73 -7.35
CA LYS A 924 -5.84 30.87 -6.61
C LYS A 924 -4.94 31.69 -7.51
#